data_AF-A0A097ZPE4-F1
#
_entry.id   AF-A0A097ZPE4-F1
#
_cell.length_a   1.000
_cell.length_b   1.000
_cell.length_c   1.000
_cell.angle_alpha   90.00
_cell.angle_beta   90.00
_cell.angle_gamma   90.00
#
_symmetry.space_group_name_H-M   'P 1'
#
loop_
_entity.id
_entity.type
_entity.pdbx_description
1 polymer ?
#
loop_
_entity_poly.entity_id
_entity_poly.type
_entity_poly.pdbx_seq_one_letter_code
_entity_poly.pdbx_strand_id
1 'polypeptide(L)'
;MMPTVTAVSAILPLAILFVFSRALWKLWYLSDIPGPFWCKLTNIPRLCWVRTGRAHDIHYELHKEYGKLVRIGPSMISISDPAALSTVYPTRMGVPKSDFYKTQRPYVPGTGALPVVFNTQNEELHKELRGPVSSLYAMSNVMKLEPLMDETLQVLFDQIDARFVSGTKAFDLSNWLQFFAFEVMGTISFSKKYGFLEAGRDFNGLLSGIWGFMKSAAPMGQMPWLDDVLYKNALAAKLRGTTGMPVLRIVNKYITERITGHAKASSDHADMLSQFLDIQASNEKVPTWAPKAWTFSNVIAGSDSSANSMTTVMYNLMTHPETMARLYQELSEAKQQAGNVTAHILPWTSIRDLPYLDACVMEAFRIHPAFCLHLERLVPETGMEICGKQIPPGAIVGMSPWVINRHKPTFGEDVHQWRPERWLGHSETRLQELKNTILTFGYGRRVCLGKNIAIMEIKKLISSLVLNYEWTVIDPSEYRVENKWFFKQSGFDVTVKHRSSVRHTPRATNMTKVPPTLAIPASSSTVEVRVINTRTIMRTDHSLLWKSPVEGFKGLDLPIYAFLISNGNRHIIFDLGLRQDYENLPPRIAGLLKNAPYIVTEANVSEILDSDDTGLDIKGRDIEAVIWSHHHYDHTGDPSTFPPSTKLVVGPGVLSLTGGGYPKNPNTTVLETDLSGRKIQEISFDAQADSSVKVGPFDGVDYFGDGSFYLLNAPGHSVGHMCGLARVTTAPDTFIFMAADGCHHPGAIRPSEYMALPRDIPKSLVRKLRTAEADSGGKAQDGDTKPLLPFLPALFPDYTQAMETVEKIKQLDACDNVFVILPHDGSLLGAIDFFPRPINDWKKKGLKESTRWKFCQEMEEALSG
;
A
#
# COMPACT_ATOMS: atom_id res chain seq x y z
N MET A 1 28.97 43.57 -33.52
CA MET A 1 28.83 43.16 -32.10
C MET A 1 28.74 44.46 -31.30
N MET A 2 27.69 44.90 -30.60
CA MET A 2 26.88 44.24 -29.57
C MET A 2 25.56 45.03 -29.31
N PRO A 3 24.41 44.69 -29.92
CA PRO A 3 23.10 45.21 -29.47
C PRO A 3 22.44 44.29 -28.42
N THR A 4 22.92 43.07 -28.26
CA THR A 4 22.31 42.06 -27.38
C THR A 4 22.71 42.21 -25.90
N VAL A 5 23.87 42.81 -25.61
CA VAL A 5 24.33 43.01 -24.22
C VAL A 5 23.51 44.09 -23.51
N THR A 6 23.16 45.18 -24.20
CA THR A 6 22.42 46.32 -23.61
C THR A 6 20.97 45.96 -23.23
N ALA A 7 20.29 45.12 -24.01
CA ALA A 7 18.95 44.66 -23.69
C ALA A 7 18.92 43.76 -22.44
N VAL A 8 19.89 42.87 -22.28
CA VAL A 8 20.02 42.01 -21.09
C VAL A 8 20.34 42.84 -19.84
N SER A 9 21.16 43.89 -19.97
CA SER A 9 21.50 44.79 -18.86
C SER A 9 20.32 45.60 -18.32
N ALA A 10 19.27 45.88 -19.10
CA ALA A 10 18.08 46.59 -18.64
C ALA A 10 17.01 45.66 -18.01
N ILE A 11 16.96 44.40 -18.44
CA ILE A 11 15.99 43.41 -17.94
C ILE A 11 16.28 43.05 -16.49
N LEU A 12 17.54 42.89 -16.11
CA LEU A 12 17.92 42.46 -14.76
C LEU A 12 17.52 43.49 -13.66
N PRO A 13 17.81 44.80 -13.79
CA PRO A 13 17.35 45.81 -12.85
C PRO A 13 15.82 45.90 -12.76
N LEU A 14 15.11 45.81 -13.89
CA LEU A 14 13.64 45.82 -13.90
C LEU A 14 13.06 44.60 -13.19
N ALA A 15 13.65 43.41 -13.40
CA ALA A 15 13.27 42.20 -12.69
C ALA A 15 13.54 42.32 -11.18
N ILE A 16 14.70 42.86 -10.78
CA ILE A 16 15.03 43.12 -9.38
C ILE A 16 14.04 44.12 -8.77
N LEU A 17 13.75 45.24 -9.45
CA LEU A 17 12.78 46.24 -8.99
C LEU A 17 11.37 45.67 -8.88
N PHE A 18 10.97 44.81 -9.81
CA PHE A 18 9.68 44.12 -9.77
C PHE A 18 9.59 43.14 -8.60
N VAL A 19 10.64 42.35 -8.35
CA VAL A 19 10.73 41.45 -7.20
C VAL A 19 10.73 42.24 -5.89
N PHE A 20 11.48 43.35 -5.83
CA PHE A 20 11.57 44.21 -4.67
C PHE A 20 10.25 44.92 -4.36
N SER A 21 9.58 45.48 -5.38
CA SER A 21 8.27 46.13 -5.21
C SER A 21 7.19 45.12 -4.80
N ARG A 22 7.20 43.91 -5.36
CA ARG A 22 6.34 42.79 -4.91
C ARG A 22 6.63 42.40 -3.46
N ALA A 23 7.89 42.37 -3.04
CA ALA A 23 8.28 42.07 -1.66
C ALA A 23 7.83 43.17 -0.68
N LEU A 24 8.03 44.44 -1.03
CA LEU A 24 7.57 45.60 -0.25
C LEU A 24 6.03 45.60 -0.13
N TRP A 25 5.32 45.38 -1.24
CA TRP A 25 3.87 45.28 -1.23
C TRP A 25 3.40 44.16 -0.30
N LYS A 26 4.03 42.98 -0.37
CA LYS A 26 3.72 41.88 0.56
C LYS A 26 3.95 42.30 2.01
N LEU A 27 5.07 42.93 2.34
CA LEU A 27 5.34 43.38 3.71
C LEU A 27 4.26 44.34 4.21
N TRP A 28 3.80 45.25 3.35
CA TRP A 28 2.76 46.24 3.66
C TRP A 28 1.34 45.66 3.76
N TYR A 29 0.94 44.79 2.82
CA TYR A 29 -0.41 44.27 2.58
C TYR A 29 -1.08 43.56 3.78
N LEU A 30 -0.29 43.15 4.79
CA LEU A 30 -0.74 42.62 6.07
C LEU A 30 0.25 43.01 7.18
N SER A 31 0.63 44.29 7.21
CA SER A 31 1.69 44.81 8.10
C SER A 31 1.31 44.81 9.57
N ASP A 32 0.02 44.88 9.89
CA ASP A 32 -0.54 44.91 11.24
C ASP A 32 -0.83 43.51 11.83
N ILE A 33 -0.63 42.44 11.04
CA ILE A 33 -0.80 41.05 11.50
C ILE A 33 0.57 40.50 11.95
N PRO A 34 0.72 40.11 13.22
CA PRO A 34 1.99 39.59 13.74
C PRO A 34 2.30 38.19 13.17
N GLY A 35 3.57 37.80 13.19
CA GLY A 35 4.00 36.47 12.75
C GLY A 35 5.49 36.43 12.38
N PRO A 36 6.04 35.23 12.14
CA PRO A 36 7.46 35.04 11.84
C PRO A 36 7.92 35.85 10.63
N PHE A 37 9.12 36.42 10.71
CA PHE A 37 9.66 37.32 9.67
C PHE A 37 9.62 36.71 8.26
N TRP A 38 10.13 35.49 8.09
CA TRP A 38 10.21 34.84 6.77
C TRP A 38 8.83 34.50 6.18
N CYS A 39 7.83 34.25 7.02
CA CYS A 39 6.45 34.03 6.58
C CYS A 39 5.83 35.27 5.92
N LYS A 40 6.31 36.47 6.26
CA LYS A 40 5.84 37.72 5.63
C LYS A 40 6.30 37.83 4.16
N LEU A 41 7.39 37.15 3.80
CA LEU A 41 8.02 37.25 2.48
C LEU A 41 7.70 36.05 1.57
N THR A 42 7.66 34.85 2.14
CA THR A 42 7.54 33.60 1.36
C THR A 42 6.72 32.53 2.09
N ASN A 43 6.16 31.60 1.32
CA ASN A 43 5.47 30.40 1.81
C ASN A 43 6.43 29.21 2.06
N ILE A 44 7.75 29.37 1.80
CA ILE A 44 8.75 28.31 2.03
C ILE A 44 8.72 27.77 3.47
N PRO A 45 8.68 28.60 4.54
CA PRO A 45 8.62 28.09 5.91
C PRO A 45 7.43 27.15 6.14
N ARG A 46 6.21 27.56 5.77
CA ARG A 46 5.01 26.73 5.95
C ARG A 46 5.04 25.45 5.11
N LEU A 47 5.62 25.49 3.91
CA LEU A 47 5.87 24.29 3.11
C LEU A 47 6.82 23.33 3.85
N CYS A 48 7.95 23.85 4.37
CA CYS A 48 8.92 23.07 5.13
C CYS A 48 8.31 22.45 6.39
N TRP A 49 7.47 23.19 7.12
CA TRP A 49 6.77 22.67 8.30
C TRP A 49 5.90 21.45 7.96
N VAL A 50 5.13 21.51 6.87
CA VAL A 50 4.35 20.34 6.43
C VAL A 50 5.24 19.18 5.98
N ARG A 51 6.42 19.45 5.41
CA ARG A 51 7.41 18.40 5.08
C ARG A 51 7.93 17.67 6.32
N THR A 52 7.99 18.31 7.49
CA THR A 52 8.37 17.62 8.74
C THR A 52 7.30 16.67 9.28
N GLY A 53 6.03 16.83 8.88
CA GLY A 53 4.90 16.10 9.48
C GLY A 53 4.43 16.67 10.82
N ARG A 54 5.02 17.78 11.30
CA ARG A 54 4.76 18.40 12.61
C ARG A 54 4.20 19.83 12.55
N ALA A 55 3.63 20.21 11.40
CA ALA A 55 3.10 21.57 11.21
C ALA A 55 2.05 21.96 12.27
N HIS A 56 1.29 21.01 12.81
CA HIS A 56 0.26 21.25 13.80
C HIS A 56 0.82 21.76 15.14
N ASP A 57 1.93 21.18 15.62
CA ASP A 57 2.66 21.65 16.81
C ASP A 57 3.17 23.08 16.59
N ILE A 58 3.80 23.32 15.44
CA ILE A 58 4.37 24.62 15.08
C ILE A 58 3.26 25.68 15.06
N HIS A 59 2.11 25.40 14.43
CA HIS A 59 0.98 26.33 14.42
C HIS A 59 0.46 26.63 15.82
N TYR A 60 0.40 25.63 16.71
CA TYR A 60 -0.03 25.83 18.09
C TYR A 60 0.93 26.75 18.86
N GLU A 61 2.23 26.51 18.75
CA GLU A 61 3.26 27.36 19.40
C GLU A 61 3.27 28.78 18.85
N LEU A 62 3.08 28.96 17.55
CA LEU A 62 2.96 30.30 16.93
C LEU A 62 1.77 31.09 17.48
N HIS A 63 0.65 30.45 17.79
CA HIS A 63 -0.50 31.12 18.41
C HIS A 63 -0.27 31.47 19.88
N LYS A 64 0.56 30.71 20.59
CA LYS A 64 1.02 31.09 21.95
C LYS A 64 1.92 32.32 21.92
N GLU A 65 2.77 32.43 20.91
CA GLU A 65 3.73 33.55 20.78
C GLU A 65 3.09 34.83 20.22
N TYR A 66 2.31 34.73 19.14
CA TYR A 66 1.82 35.90 18.38
C TYR A 66 0.34 36.24 18.62
N GLY A 67 -0.41 35.38 19.33
CA GLY A 67 -1.81 35.61 19.66
C GLY A 67 -2.82 35.05 18.65
N LYS A 68 -4.02 35.65 18.56
CA LYS A 68 -5.18 35.08 17.85
C LYS A 68 -5.06 35.04 16.33
N LEU A 69 -4.39 36.03 15.75
CA LEU A 69 -4.19 36.19 14.31
C LEU A 69 -2.71 36.14 14.02
N VAL A 70 -2.26 35.15 13.25
CA VAL A 70 -0.84 34.93 12.98
C VAL A 70 -0.59 34.80 11.48
N ARG A 71 0.29 35.64 10.95
CA ARG A 71 0.71 35.62 9.56
C ARG A 71 1.72 34.50 9.31
N ILE A 72 1.27 33.41 8.68
CA ILE A 72 2.08 32.22 8.37
C ILE A 72 2.46 32.10 6.89
N GLY A 73 2.02 33.04 6.06
CA GLY A 73 2.44 33.23 4.69
C GLY A 73 2.22 34.67 4.23
N PRO A 74 2.71 35.07 3.04
CA PRO A 74 2.64 36.46 2.60
C PRO A 74 1.21 37.00 2.54
N SER A 75 0.26 36.13 2.21
CA SER A 75 -1.17 36.45 2.22
C SER A 75 -1.97 35.53 3.14
N MET A 76 -1.33 34.67 3.94
CA MET A 76 -2.05 33.68 4.76
C MET A 76 -2.03 34.04 6.25
N ILE A 77 -3.22 34.17 6.82
CA ILE A 77 -3.49 34.42 8.24
C ILE A 77 -4.12 33.19 8.89
N SER A 78 -3.41 32.65 9.89
CA SER A 78 -3.89 31.61 10.80
C SER A 78 -4.72 32.24 11.92
N ILE A 79 -5.87 31.64 12.23
CA ILE A 79 -6.82 32.13 13.23
C ILE A 79 -7.02 31.05 14.29
N SER A 80 -6.95 31.42 15.58
CA SER A 80 -7.15 30.50 16.72
C SER A 80 -8.40 30.75 17.57
N ASP A 81 -9.21 31.77 17.25
CA ASP A 81 -10.39 32.13 18.04
C ASP A 81 -11.67 31.47 17.46
N PRO A 82 -12.34 30.57 18.21
CA PRO A 82 -13.60 29.96 17.79
C PRO A 82 -14.71 30.94 17.42
N ALA A 83 -14.70 32.16 17.98
CA ALA A 83 -15.69 33.19 17.64
C ALA A 83 -15.68 33.56 16.15
N ALA A 84 -14.57 33.31 15.43
CA ALA A 84 -14.45 33.57 14.01
C ALA A 84 -15.03 32.46 13.11
N LEU A 85 -15.47 31.32 13.66
CA LEU A 85 -15.90 30.15 12.88
C LEU A 85 -17.00 30.48 11.87
N SER A 86 -18.05 31.17 12.29
CA SER A 86 -19.20 31.51 11.43
C SER A 86 -18.85 32.56 10.37
N THR A 87 -17.91 33.45 10.66
CA THR A 87 -17.40 34.46 9.73
C THR A 87 -16.51 33.85 8.66
N VAL A 88 -15.57 32.99 9.05
CA VAL A 88 -14.62 32.33 8.14
C VAL A 88 -15.27 31.19 7.37
N TYR A 89 -16.22 30.47 8.00
CA TYR A 89 -16.92 29.33 7.42
C TYR A 89 -18.44 29.52 7.42
N PRO A 90 -18.96 30.48 6.65
CA PRO A 90 -20.39 30.77 6.65
C PRO A 90 -21.23 29.63 6.07
N THR A 91 -22.52 29.65 6.41
CA THR A 91 -23.54 28.78 5.79
C THR A 91 -24.00 29.30 4.42
N ARG A 92 -23.81 30.61 4.17
CA ARG A 92 -24.08 31.29 2.89
C ARG A 92 -22.84 31.30 1.99
N MET A 93 -23.05 31.53 0.69
CA MET A 93 -21.95 31.72 -0.27
C MET A 93 -21.26 33.06 -0.03
N GLY A 94 -20.01 33.18 -0.49
CA GLY A 94 -19.26 34.45 -0.44
C GLY A 94 -17.82 34.32 0.07
N VAL A 95 -17.44 33.17 0.63
CA VAL A 95 -16.09 32.92 1.15
C VAL A 95 -15.55 31.63 0.52
N PRO A 96 -15.01 31.69 -0.72
CA PRO A 96 -14.62 30.49 -1.46
C PRO A 96 -13.36 29.84 -0.88
N LYS A 97 -13.14 28.57 -1.24
CA LYS A 97 -11.92 27.82 -0.88
C LYS A 97 -10.69 28.38 -1.63
N SER A 98 -9.54 28.43 -0.97
CA SER A 98 -8.28 28.88 -1.59
C SER A 98 -7.71 27.83 -2.56
N ASP A 99 -6.62 28.19 -3.24
CA ASP A 99 -5.86 27.31 -4.12
C ASP A 99 -5.20 26.12 -3.42
N PHE A 100 -5.15 26.09 -2.07
CA PHE A 100 -4.72 24.92 -1.31
C PHE A 100 -5.43 23.64 -1.79
N TYR A 101 -6.73 23.73 -2.05
CA TYR A 101 -7.55 22.58 -2.40
C TYR A 101 -7.34 22.07 -3.83
N LYS A 102 -6.84 22.90 -4.77
CA LYS A 102 -6.59 22.44 -6.15
C LYS A 102 -5.52 21.35 -6.18
N THR A 103 -4.57 21.39 -5.25
CA THR A 103 -3.50 20.40 -5.09
C THR A 103 -4.01 19.00 -4.74
N GLN A 104 -5.21 18.91 -4.17
CA GLN A 104 -5.86 17.65 -3.77
C GLN A 104 -6.70 17.00 -4.86
N ARG A 105 -6.83 17.62 -6.05
CA ARG A 105 -7.50 17.00 -7.19
C ARG A 105 -6.61 15.90 -7.77
N PRO A 106 -7.09 14.66 -7.97
CA PRO A 106 -6.32 13.69 -8.73
C PRO A 106 -6.23 14.16 -10.18
N TYR A 107 -5.08 13.91 -10.81
CA TYR A 107 -4.81 14.32 -12.18
C TYR A 107 -4.68 13.08 -13.07
N VAL A 108 -5.39 13.08 -14.20
CA VAL A 108 -5.28 12.05 -15.23
C VAL A 108 -4.82 12.72 -16.53
N PRO A 109 -3.69 12.29 -17.13
CA PRO A 109 -3.27 12.80 -18.44
C PRO A 109 -4.41 12.72 -19.47
N GLY A 110 -4.61 13.79 -20.24
CA GLY A 110 -5.69 13.89 -21.23
C GLY A 110 -7.07 14.28 -20.69
N THR A 111 -7.42 13.90 -19.45
CA THR A 111 -8.69 14.31 -18.80
C THR A 111 -8.53 15.55 -17.91
N GLY A 112 -7.33 15.77 -17.35
CA GLY A 112 -7.04 16.87 -16.43
C GLY A 112 -7.32 16.53 -14.96
N ALA A 113 -7.44 17.58 -14.14
CA ALA A 113 -7.65 17.46 -12.70
C ALA A 113 -9.15 17.29 -12.37
N LEU A 114 -9.52 16.24 -11.63
CA LEU A 114 -10.93 15.95 -11.30
C LEU A 114 -11.40 16.75 -10.07
N PRO A 115 -12.34 17.70 -10.21
CA PRO A 115 -12.96 18.34 -9.06
C PRO A 115 -13.92 17.37 -8.37
N VAL A 116 -13.94 17.40 -7.03
CA VAL A 116 -14.87 16.64 -6.19
C VAL A 116 -15.57 17.58 -5.20
N VAL A 117 -16.61 17.08 -4.53
CA VAL A 117 -17.40 17.84 -3.54
C VAL A 117 -16.48 18.53 -2.52
N PHE A 118 -15.43 17.85 -2.06
CA PHE A 118 -14.51 18.44 -1.09
C PHE A 118 -13.62 19.55 -1.68
N ASN A 119 -12.91 19.29 -2.78
CA ASN A 119 -11.79 20.14 -3.23
C ASN A 119 -12.19 21.21 -4.27
N THR A 120 -13.44 21.21 -4.72
CA THR A 120 -13.90 22.23 -5.67
C THR A 120 -13.98 23.61 -5.02
N GLN A 121 -13.41 24.61 -5.68
CA GLN A 121 -13.39 25.99 -5.20
C GLN A 121 -14.63 26.77 -5.66
N ASN A 122 -15.11 26.47 -6.87
CA ASN A 122 -16.31 27.06 -7.45
C ASN A 122 -17.55 26.67 -6.61
N GLU A 123 -18.29 27.67 -6.14
CA GLU A 123 -19.41 27.53 -5.21
C GLU A 123 -20.66 26.96 -5.91
N GLU A 124 -20.86 27.30 -7.19
CA GLU A 124 -21.93 26.81 -8.05
C GLU A 124 -21.72 25.32 -8.34
N LEU A 125 -20.52 24.93 -8.79
CA LEU A 125 -20.16 23.53 -9.02
C LEU A 125 -20.22 22.72 -7.72
N HIS A 126 -19.84 23.31 -6.57
CA HIS A 126 -20.05 22.65 -5.28
C HIS A 126 -21.53 22.37 -5.01
N LYS A 127 -22.42 23.34 -5.30
CA LYS A 127 -23.87 23.17 -5.16
C LYS A 127 -24.41 22.09 -6.10
N GLU A 128 -23.97 22.10 -7.36
CA GLU A 128 -24.35 21.12 -8.38
C GLU A 128 -23.90 19.69 -8.03
N LEU A 129 -22.70 19.53 -7.48
CA LEU A 129 -22.18 18.22 -7.08
C LEU A 129 -22.75 17.74 -5.74
N ARG A 130 -22.92 18.63 -4.75
CA ARG A 130 -23.34 18.24 -3.40
C ARG A 130 -24.85 18.04 -3.28
N GLY A 131 -25.63 18.95 -3.87
CA GLY A 131 -27.08 18.99 -3.69
C GLY A 131 -27.78 17.66 -3.99
N PRO A 132 -27.57 17.06 -5.18
CA PRO A 132 -28.27 15.85 -5.59
C PRO A 132 -28.01 14.63 -4.70
N VAL A 133 -26.82 14.51 -4.13
CA VAL A 133 -26.42 13.34 -3.32
C VAL A 133 -26.56 13.56 -1.82
N SER A 134 -26.88 14.77 -1.35
CA SER A 134 -26.85 15.09 0.09
C SER A 134 -27.79 14.24 0.93
N SER A 135 -28.96 13.87 0.39
CA SER A 135 -29.94 13.03 1.09
C SER A 135 -29.39 11.64 1.38
N LEU A 136 -28.49 11.09 0.56
CA LEU A 136 -27.91 9.76 0.74
C LEU A 136 -27.07 9.65 2.03
N TYR A 137 -26.56 10.78 2.53
CA TYR A 137 -25.73 10.85 3.75
C TYR A 137 -26.51 11.33 4.98
N ALA A 138 -27.82 11.58 4.84
CA ALA A 138 -28.68 11.85 5.98
C ALA A 138 -28.80 10.59 6.86
N MET A 139 -28.90 10.75 8.17
CA MET A 139 -28.90 9.61 9.12
C MET A 139 -29.99 8.57 8.79
N SER A 140 -31.15 8.99 8.26
CA SER A 140 -32.21 8.10 7.80
C SER A 140 -31.80 7.11 6.70
N ASN A 141 -30.91 7.52 5.79
CA ASN A 141 -30.36 6.63 4.76
C ASN A 141 -29.12 5.89 5.27
N VAL A 142 -28.32 6.50 6.13
CA VAL A 142 -27.15 5.84 6.74
C VAL A 142 -27.57 4.63 7.58
N MET A 143 -28.69 4.70 8.32
CA MET A 143 -29.22 3.55 9.06
C MET A 143 -29.52 2.34 8.16
N LYS A 144 -29.83 2.53 6.88
CA LYS A 144 -30.05 1.43 5.93
C LYS A 144 -28.75 0.70 5.55
N LEU A 145 -27.60 1.31 5.81
CA LEU A 145 -26.28 0.75 5.55
C LEU A 145 -25.74 -0.07 6.74
N GLU A 146 -26.45 -0.07 7.87
CA GLU A 146 -26.04 -0.75 9.09
C GLU A 146 -25.69 -2.24 8.88
N PRO A 147 -26.48 -3.05 8.15
CA PRO A 147 -26.15 -4.45 7.93
C PRO A 147 -24.80 -4.65 7.21
N LEU A 148 -24.46 -3.77 6.28
CA LEU A 148 -23.18 -3.81 5.55
C LEU A 148 -21.99 -3.49 6.47
N MET A 149 -22.19 -2.58 7.43
CA MET A 149 -21.18 -2.30 8.46
C MET A 149 -21.00 -3.51 9.39
N ASP A 150 -22.10 -4.18 9.75
CA ASP A 150 -22.07 -5.35 10.64
C ASP A 150 -21.40 -6.55 10.00
N GLU A 151 -21.67 -6.80 8.72
CA GLU A 151 -20.95 -7.80 7.95
C GLU A 151 -19.45 -7.52 7.91
N THR A 152 -19.04 -6.25 7.82
CA THR A 152 -17.64 -5.87 7.81
C THR A 152 -17.00 -6.02 9.19
N LEU A 153 -17.73 -5.65 10.26
CA LEU A 153 -17.32 -5.85 11.65
C LEU A 153 -17.15 -7.34 11.97
N GLN A 154 -18.05 -8.18 11.46
CA GLN A 154 -17.95 -9.62 11.64
C GLN A 154 -16.69 -10.18 10.99
N VAL A 155 -16.34 -9.74 9.77
CA VAL A 155 -15.07 -10.14 9.14
C VAL A 155 -13.89 -9.73 10.03
N LEU A 156 -13.87 -8.48 10.54
CA LEU A 156 -12.80 -8.01 11.42
C LEU A 156 -12.65 -8.91 12.66
N PHE A 157 -13.75 -9.28 13.32
CA PHE A 157 -13.74 -10.20 14.46
C PHE A 157 -13.23 -11.58 14.08
N ASP A 158 -13.74 -12.15 12.98
CA ASP A 158 -13.26 -13.44 12.48
C ASP A 158 -11.75 -13.42 12.24
N GLN A 159 -11.20 -12.28 11.76
CA GLN A 159 -9.76 -12.16 11.54
C GLN A 159 -8.98 -11.99 12.84
N ILE A 160 -9.49 -11.21 13.80
CA ILE A 160 -8.85 -11.00 15.11
C ILE A 160 -8.76 -12.31 15.88
N ASP A 161 -9.88 -13.02 15.99
CA ASP A 161 -9.99 -14.28 16.73
C ASP A 161 -9.02 -15.33 16.19
N ALA A 162 -9.03 -15.49 14.87
CA ALA A 162 -8.23 -16.49 14.20
C ALA A 162 -6.72 -16.25 14.27
N ARG A 163 -6.29 -14.98 14.24
CA ARG A 163 -4.87 -14.62 14.09
C ARG A 163 -4.18 -14.24 15.38
N PHE A 164 -4.92 -13.66 16.33
CA PHE A 164 -4.30 -12.92 17.44
C PHE A 164 -4.83 -13.28 18.83
N VAL A 165 -6.02 -13.90 18.94
CA VAL A 165 -6.53 -14.30 20.27
C VAL A 165 -5.87 -15.58 20.78
N SER A 166 -5.57 -16.53 19.90
CA SER A 166 -4.99 -17.84 20.26
C SER A 166 -3.46 -17.83 20.37
N GLY A 167 -2.78 -16.88 19.72
CA GLY A 167 -1.34 -16.68 19.81
C GLY A 167 -1.04 -15.35 20.46
N THR A 168 -0.04 -15.27 21.33
CA THR A 168 0.45 -14.02 21.95
C THR A 168 1.11 -13.05 20.94
N LYS A 169 0.70 -13.10 19.67
CA LYS A 169 1.29 -12.36 18.55
C LYS A 169 0.77 -10.93 18.55
N ALA A 170 1.69 -9.98 18.71
CA ALA A 170 1.40 -8.56 18.60
C ALA A 170 1.08 -8.19 17.14
N PHE A 171 0.25 -7.16 16.95
CA PHE A 171 -0.05 -6.58 15.66
C PHE A 171 -0.43 -5.10 15.77
N ASP A 172 -0.18 -4.33 14.70
CA ASP A 172 -0.51 -2.91 14.64
C ASP A 172 -2.02 -2.72 14.43
N LEU A 173 -2.74 -2.39 15.51
CA LEU A 173 -4.19 -2.19 15.47
C LEU A 173 -4.56 -1.03 14.54
N SER A 174 -3.72 0.00 14.41
CA SER A 174 -4.03 1.15 13.54
C SER A 174 -4.18 0.73 12.06
N ASN A 175 -3.39 -0.24 11.59
CA ASN A 175 -3.52 -0.79 10.24
C ASN A 175 -4.82 -1.58 10.06
N TRP A 176 -5.22 -2.38 11.06
CA TRP A 176 -6.47 -3.13 11.01
C TRP A 176 -7.70 -2.22 11.03
N LEU A 177 -7.64 -1.13 11.80
CA LEU A 177 -8.69 -0.10 11.79
C LEU A 177 -8.74 0.65 10.45
N GLN A 178 -7.59 0.84 9.80
CA GLN A 178 -7.54 1.34 8.42
C GLN A 178 -8.18 0.34 7.44
N PHE A 179 -7.82 -0.95 7.49
CA PHE A 179 -8.41 -1.99 6.65
C PHE A 179 -9.93 -2.04 6.82
N PHE A 180 -10.41 -2.01 8.06
CA PHE A 180 -11.83 -1.96 8.38
C PHE A 180 -12.53 -0.76 7.72
N ALA A 181 -12.00 0.45 7.90
CA ALA A 181 -12.61 1.66 7.33
C ALA A 181 -12.58 1.69 5.79
N PHE A 182 -11.57 1.07 5.16
CA PHE A 182 -11.57 0.85 3.72
C PHE A 182 -12.61 -0.18 3.29
N GLU A 183 -12.75 -1.30 4.00
CA GLU A 183 -13.77 -2.31 3.72
C GLU A 183 -15.19 -1.77 3.86
N VAL A 184 -15.48 -0.98 4.90
CA VAL A 184 -16.79 -0.34 5.06
C VAL A 184 -17.07 0.53 3.84
N MET A 185 -16.12 1.38 3.43
CA MET A 185 -16.30 2.24 2.28
C MET A 185 -16.46 1.49 0.96
N GLY A 186 -15.73 0.38 0.76
CA GLY A 186 -15.91 -0.52 -0.39
C GLY A 186 -17.30 -1.15 -0.40
N THR A 187 -17.72 -1.69 0.73
CA THR A 187 -19.02 -2.36 0.88
C THR A 187 -20.18 -1.39 0.67
N ILE A 188 -20.17 -0.18 1.25
CA ILE A 188 -21.28 0.77 1.04
C ILE A 188 -21.27 1.42 -0.36
N SER A 189 -20.10 1.53 -0.99
CA SER A 189 -19.98 2.15 -2.32
C SER A 189 -20.30 1.19 -3.46
N PHE A 190 -19.93 -0.09 -3.31
CA PHE A 190 -19.92 -1.07 -4.40
C PHE A 190 -20.63 -2.39 -4.09
N SER A 191 -21.15 -2.59 -2.87
CA SER A 191 -21.55 -3.91 -2.35
C SER A 191 -20.45 -4.97 -2.50
N LYS A 192 -19.18 -4.55 -2.50
CA LYS A 192 -18.01 -5.43 -2.65
C LYS A 192 -16.99 -5.10 -1.57
N LYS A 193 -16.51 -6.13 -0.90
CA LYS A 193 -15.33 -6.09 -0.03
C LYS A 193 -14.07 -6.02 -0.90
N TYR A 194 -13.07 -5.23 -0.49
CA TYR A 194 -11.79 -5.19 -1.17
C TYR A 194 -10.93 -6.42 -0.86
N GLY A 195 -11.10 -7.01 0.32
CA GLY A 195 -10.33 -8.15 0.83
C GLY A 195 -9.16 -7.78 1.75
N PHE A 196 -9.04 -6.52 2.19
CA PHE A 196 -7.95 -6.06 3.07
C PHE A 196 -7.97 -6.73 4.43
N LEU A 197 -9.16 -6.90 5.03
CA LEU A 197 -9.30 -7.60 6.30
C LEU A 197 -8.90 -9.07 6.13
N GLU A 198 -9.47 -9.77 5.15
CA GLU A 198 -9.17 -11.18 4.87
C GLU A 198 -7.70 -11.43 4.55
N ALA A 199 -7.02 -10.50 3.87
CA ALA A 199 -5.60 -10.58 3.56
C ALA A 199 -4.69 -10.14 4.71
N GLY A 200 -5.18 -9.30 5.64
CA GLY A 200 -4.39 -8.69 6.70
C GLY A 200 -3.29 -7.72 6.23
N ARG A 201 -3.40 -7.17 5.00
CA ARG A 201 -2.39 -6.29 4.39
C ARG A 201 -2.91 -5.47 3.19
N ASP A 202 -2.16 -4.46 2.78
CA ASP A 202 -2.39 -3.67 1.54
C ASP A 202 -1.84 -4.40 0.30
N PHE A 203 -2.53 -5.44 -0.18
CA PHE A 203 -2.03 -6.27 -1.29
C PHE A 203 -2.15 -5.66 -2.69
N ASN A 204 -2.84 -4.52 -2.85
CA ASN A 204 -3.02 -3.82 -4.13
C ASN A 204 -2.34 -2.44 -4.18
N GLY A 205 -1.60 -2.08 -3.13
CA GLY A 205 -0.96 -0.77 -3.00
C GLY A 205 -1.95 0.41 -2.95
N LEU A 206 -3.20 0.16 -2.54
CA LEU A 206 -4.24 1.19 -2.55
C LEU A 206 -4.01 2.21 -1.44
N LEU A 207 -3.73 1.72 -0.23
CA LEU A 207 -3.55 2.52 0.98
C LEU A 207 -2.23 3.29 0.90
N SER A 208 -1.16 2.58 0.53
CA SER A 208 0.15 3.17 0.26
C SER A 208 0.09 4.21 -0.86
N GLY A 209 -0.71 3.98 -1.91
CA GLY A 209 -0.95 4.93 -2.99
C GLY A 209 -1.63 6.23 -2.53
N ILE A 210 -2.66 6.14 -1.66
CA ILE A 210 -3.32 7.32 -1.08
C ILE A 210 -2.34 8.10 -0.19
N TRP A 211 -1.59 7.40 0.64
CA TRP A 211 -0.61 8.03 1.52
C TRP A 211 0.52 8.73 0.74
N GLY A 212 1.04 8.08 -0.31
CA GLY A 212 2.04 8.67 -1.22
C GLY A 212 1.53 9.93 -1.93
N PHE A 213 0.25 9.93 -2.35
CA PHE A 213 -0.39 11.12 -2.91
C PHE A 213 -0.47 12.26 -1.89
N MET A 214 -0.89 11.99 -0.65
CA MET A 214 -1.02 13.01 0.39
C MET A 214 0.33 13.56 0.85
N LYS A 215 1.37 12.71 0.93
CA LYS A 215 2.76 13.13 1.16
C LYS A 215 3.27 14.13 0.13
N SER A 216 2.78 14.02 -1.11
CA SER A 216 3.12 14.95 -2.20
C SER A 216 2.22 16.19 -2.19
N ALA A 217 0.91 16.02 -2.07
CA ALA A 217 -0.06 17.11 -2.19
C ALA A 217 -0.04 18.08 -1.01
N ALA A 218 0.15 17.62 0.23
CA ALA A 218 0.04 18.49 1.41
C ALA A 218 1.10 19.61 1.48
N PRO A 219 2.40 19.34 1.21
CA PRO A 219 3.40 20.42 1.07
C PRO A 219 3.12 21.35 -0.11
N MET A 220 2.70 20.80 -1.26
CA MET A 220 2.38 21.62 -2.44
C MET A 220 1.16 22.51 -2.17
N GLY A 221 0.20 22.07 -1.36
CA GLY A 221 -0.91 22.91 -0.92
C GLY A 221 -0.47 24.20 -0.22
N GLN A 222 0.72 24.24 0.38
CA GLN A 222 1.26 25.45 1.00
C GLN A 222 1.82 26.44 -0.04
N MET A 223 2.16 25.96 -1.24
CA MET A 223 2.62 26.73 -2.39
C MET A 223 2.00 26.18 -3.69
N PRO A 224 0.68 26.38 -3.91
CA PRO A 224 -0.06 25.60 -4.91
C PRO A 224 0.44 25.68 -6.35
N TRP A 225 1.13 26.76 -6.73
CA TRP A 225 1.73 26.89 -8.06
C TRP A 225 2.85 25.86 -8.34
N LEU A 226 3.47 25.31 -7.30
CA LEU A 226 4.45 24.22 -7.46
C LEU A 226 3.79 22.94 -7.98
N ASP A 227 2.52 22.69 -7.62
CA ASP A 227 1.77 21.53 -8.11
C ASP A 227 1.57 21.60 -9.64
N ASP A 228 1.26 22.79 -10.14
CA ASP A 228 1.07 23.05 -11.57
C ASP A 228 2.38 22.83 -12.37
N VAL A 229 3.53 23.17 -11.77
CA VAL A 229 4.87 23.04 -12.40
C VAL A 229 5.47 21.64 -12.26
N LEU A 230 5.33 21.00 -11.11
CA LEU A 230 6.02 19.74 -10.79
C LEU A 230 5.19 18.48 -11.03
N TYR A 231 3.85 18.59 -11.01
CA TYR A 231 2.97 17.43 -10.99
C TYR A 231 1.89 17.45 -12.07
N LYS A 232 1.08 18.51 -12.13
CA LYS A 232 -0.17 18.54 -12.91
C LYS A 232 -0.03 19.23 -14.26
N ASN A 233 1.05 18.89 -14.98
CA ASN A 233 1.22 19.26 -16.38
C ASN A 233 1.61 18.04 -17.22
N ALA A 234 1.32 18.09 -18.52
CA ALA A 234 1.51 16.97 -19.43
C ALA A 234 2.96 16.48 -19.50
N LEU A 235 3.93 17.41 -19.42
CA LEU A 235 5.36 17.08 -19.46
C LEU A 235 5.79 16.32 -18.20
N ALA A 236 5.45 16.83 -17.02
CA ALA A 236 5.73 16.17 -15.75
C ALA A 236 5.05 14.80 -15.63
N ALA A 237 3.79 14.69 -16.07
CA ALA A 237 3.07 13.42 -16.07
C ALA A 237 3.72 12.38 -17.00
N LYS A 238 4.19 12.80 -18.19
CA LYS A 238 4.93 11.95 -19.13
C LYS A 238 6.27 11.50 -18.54
N LEU A 239 7.05 12.42 -17.95
CA LEU A 239 8.36 12.12 -17.36
C LEU A 239 8.27 11.21 -16.14
N ARG A 240 7.21 11.30 -15.34
CA ARG A 240 7.04 10.48 -14.13
C ARG A 240 6.44 9.10 -14.40
N GLY A 241 5.92 8.83 -15.60
CA GLY A 241 5.24 7.57 -15.92
C GLY A 241 4.03 7.26 -15.04
N THR A 242 3.42 8.26 -14.39
CA THR A 242 2.36 8.01 -13.40
C THR A 242 1.07 7.53 -14.08
N THR A 243 0.63 6.31 -13.74
CA THR A 243 -0.60 5.67 -14.23
C THR A 243 -1.90 6.16 -13.55
N GLY A 244 -1.85 7.33 -12.90
CA GLY A 244 -2.96 7.85 -12.09
C GLY A 244 -3.06 7.17 -10.72
N MET A 245 -3.99 7.64 -9.88
CA MET A 245 -4.17 7.12 -8.52
C MET A 245 -4.79 5.70 -8.57
N PRO A 246 -4.27 4.70 -7.84
CA PRO A 246 -4.82 3.33 -7.85
C PRO A 246 -6.33 3.27 -7.58
N VAL A 247 -6.82 4.15 -6.71
CA VAL A 247 -8.25 4.31 -6.41
C VAL A 247 -9.07 4.62 -7.67
N LEU A 248 -8.60 5.52 -8.54
CA LEU A 248 -9.33 5.87 -9.76
C LEU A 248 -9.46 4.69 -10.73
N ARG A 249 -8.48 3.79 -10.76
CA ARG A 249 -8.54 2.56 -11.57
C ARG A 249 -9.66 1.65 -11.07
N ILE A 250 -9.76 1.46 -9.75
CA ILE A 250 -10.82 0.65 -9.12
C ILE A 250 -12.20 1.29 -9.35
N VAL A 251 -12.29 2.61 -9.15
CA VAL A 251 -13.53 3.37 -9.38
C VAL A 251 -13.98 3.24 -10.84
N ASN A 252 -13.07 3.43 -11.81
CA ASN A 252 -13.40 3.27 -13.23
C ASN A 252 -13.84 1.84 -13.53
N LYS A 253 -13.13 0.82 -13.01
CA LYS A 253 -13.48 -0.60 -13.18
C LYS A 253 -14.93 -0.85 -12.74
N TYR A 254 -15.30 -0.47 -11.52
CA TYR A 254 -16.64 -0.73 -11.00
C TYR A 254 -17.74 0.10 -11.69
N ILE A 255 -17.45 1.34 -12.09
CA ILE A 255 -18.37 2.14 -12.90
C ILE A 255 -18.62 1.45 -14.25
N THR A 256 -17.56 1.02 -14.93
CA THR A 256 -17.68 0.32 -16.22
C THR A 256 -18.43 -1.00 -16.08
N GLU A 257 -18.13 -1.83 -15.07
CA GLU A 257 -18.84 -3.09 -14.79
C GLU A 257 -20.35 -2.87 -14.59
N ARG A 258 -20.74 -1.78 -13.91
CA ARG A 258 -22.15 -1.44 -13.66
C ARG A 258 -22.86 -0.92 -14.92
N ILE A 259 -22.22 0.00 -15.67
CA ILE A 259 -22.81 0.58 -16.89
C ILE A 259 -22.97 -0.47 -17.99
N THR A 260 -22.00 -1.37 -18.14
CA THR A 260 -22.03 -2.42 -19.17
C THR A 260 -22.89 -3.62 -18.80
N GLY A 261 -23.51 -3.62 -17.61
CA GLY A 261 -24.40 -4.70 -17.15
C GLY A 261 -23.70 -5.98 -16.68
N HIS A 262 -22.36 -6.03 -16.70
CA HIS A 262 -21.59 -7.17 -16.22
C HIS A 262 -21.74 -7.41 -14.70
N ALA A 263 -22.18 -6.39 -13.94
CA ALA A 263 -22.53 -6.49 -12.54
C ALA A 263 -23.89 -5.84 -12.25
N LYS A 264 -24.91 -6.66 -11.92
CA LYS A 264 -26.19 -6.15 -11.41
C LYS A 264 -26.01 -5.60 -10.00
N ALA A 265 -26.76 -4.54 -9.66
CA ALA A 265 -26.88 -4.09 -8.28
C ALA A 265 -27.43 -5.24 -7.42
N SER A 266 -27.04 -5.32 -6.14
CA SER A 266 -27.65 -6.28 -5.22
C SER A 266 -29.15 -6.03 -5.15
N SER A 267 -29.98 -7.08 -5.14
CA SER A 267 -31.44 -6.96 -5.06
C SER A 267 -31.91 -6.34 -3.74
N ASP A 268 -31.12 -6.49 -2.68
CA ASP A 268 -31.59 -6.27 -1.32
C ASP A 268 -31.32 -4.82 -0.86
N HIS A 269 -30.19 -4.22 -1.29
CA HIS A 269 -29.87 -2.82 -1.06
C HIS A 269 -29.10 -2.20 -2.23
N ALA A 270 -29.57 -1.05 -2.73
CA ALA A 270 -28.85 -0.27 -3.73
C ALA A 270 -27.62 0.39 -3.09
N ASP A 271 -26.42 -0.02 -3.50
CA ASP A 271 -25.17 0.64 -3.10
C ASP A 271 -25.14 2.12 -3.53
N MET A 272 -24.21 2.89 -2.96
CA MET A 272 -24.11 4.31 -3.30
C MET A 272 -23.79 4.53 -4.79
N LEU A 273 -23.01 3.66 -5.45
CA LEU A 273 -22.72 3.80 -6.88
C LEU A 273 -23.99 3.69 -7.74
N SER A 274 -24.90 2.75 -7.45
CA SER A 274 -26.19 2.64 -8.14
C SER A 274 -26.96 3.94 -8.01
N GLN A 275 -27.08 4.42 -6.78
CA GLN A 275 -27.82 5.65 -6.47
C GLN A 275 -27.17 6.87 -7.14
N PHE A 276 -25.85 6.93 -7.23
CA PHE A 276 -25.13 7.97 -7.96
C PHE A 276 -25.43 7.97 -9.46
N LEU A 277 -25.44 6.79 -10.09
CA LEU A 277 -25.77 6.65 -11.51
C LEU A 277 -27.24 7.03 -11.77
N ASP A 278 -28.17 6.59 -10.91
CA ASP A 278 -29.59 6.92 -11.00
C ASP A 278 -29.85 8.42 -10.84
N ILE A 279 -29.18 9.06 -9.88
CA ILE A 279 -29.24 10.52 -9.67
C ILE A 279 -28.71 11.28 -10.88
N GLN A 280 -27.61 10.83 -11.48
CA GLN A 280 -27.06 11.49 -12.67
C GLN A 280 -27.97 11.28 -13.90
N ALA A 281 -28.53 10.09 -14.09
CA ALA A 281 -29.45 9.80 -15.18
C ALA A 281 -30.78 10.56 -15.08
N SER A 282 -31.25 10.84 -13.86
CA SER A 282 -32.51 11.57 -13.60
C SER A 282 -32.37 13.09 -13.56
N ASN A 283 -31.15 13.63 -13.61
CA ASN A 283 -30.92 15.07 -13.50
C ASN A 283 -29.86 15.54 -14.51
N GLU A 284 -30.31 16.06 -15.65
CA GLU A 284 -29.44 16.56 -16.73
C GLU A 284 -28.48 17.68 -16.31
N LYS A 285 -28.75 18.39 -15.21
CA LYS A 285 -27.83 19.41 -14.67
C LYS A 285 -26.62 18.80 -13.98
N VAL A 286 -26.64 17.51 -13.66
CA VAL A 286 -25.52 16.79 -13.06
C VAL A 286 -24.55 16.38 -14.18
N PRO A 287 -23.28 16.81 -14.12
CA PRO A 287 -22.30 16.43 -15.12
C PRO A 287 -22.14 14.91 -15.22
N THR A 288 -21.92 14.38 -16.43
CA THR A 288 -21.75 12.94 -16.69
C THR A 288 -20.59 12.30 -15.93
N TRP A 289 -19.58 13.09 -15.56
CA TRP A 289 -18.42 12.64 -14.77
C TRP A 289 -18.66 12.67 -13.24
N ALA A 290 -19.80 13.21 -12.77
CA ALA A 290 -20.09 13.33 -11.34
C ALA A 290 -20.13 12.00 -10.58
N PRO A 291 -20.69 10.89 -11.11
CA PRO A 291 -20.65 9.58 -10.44
C PRO A 291 -19.22 9.12 -10.15
N LYS A 292 -18.28 9.36 -11.07
CA LYS A 292 -16.85 9.10 -10.85
C LYS A 292 -16.28 9.97 -9.73
N ALA A 293 -16.61 11.26 -9.70
CA ALA A 293 -16.15 12.17 -8.66
C ALA A 293 -16.72 11.81 -7.27
N TRP A 294 -18.01 11.46 -7.17
CA TRP A 294 -18.65 11.04 -5.93
C TRP A 294 -18.09 9.73 -5.41
N THR A 295 -17.98 8.73 -6.28
CA THR A 295 -17.43 7.42 -5.93
C THR A 295 -15.97 7.52 -5.49
N PHE A 296 -15.14 8.26 -6.23
CA PHE A 296 -13.76 8.52 -5.83
C PHE A 296 -13.69 9.25 -4.48
N SER A 297 -14.53 10.27 -4.27
CA SER A 297 -14.59 11.00 -3.01
C SER A 297 -14.96 10.11 -1.83
N ASN A 298 -15.89 9.17 -2.00
CA ASN A 298 -16.28 8.24 -0.95
C ASN A 298 -15.12 7.37 -0.50
N VAL A 299 -14.46 6.70 -1.44
CA VAL A 299 -13.39 5.75 -1.15
C VAL A 299 -12.22 6.43 -0.42
N ILE A 300 -11.81 7.62 -0.85
CA ILE A 300 -10.65 8.29 -0.23
C ILE A 300 -10.97 9.00 1.09
N ALA A 301 -12.17 9.58 1.22
CA ALA A 301 -12.46 10.49 2.33
C ALA A 301 -12.93 9.74 3.58
N GLY A 302 -13.68 8.66 3.40
CA GLY A 302 -14.26 7.90 4.51
C GLY A 302 -13.23 7.09 5.29
N SER A 303 -12.19 6.59 4.64
CA SER A 303 -11.39 5.53 5.25
C SER A 303 -10.28 6.01 6.19
N ASP A 304 -9.31 6.80 5.73
CA ASP A 304 -8.22 7.30 6.59
C ASP A 304 -8.73 8.18 7.75
N SER A 305 -9.80 8.95 7.53
CA SER A 305 -10.32 9.86 8.55
C SER A 305 -11.07 9.13 9.67
N SER A 306 -11.89 8.13 9.32
CA SER A 306 -12.54 7.24 10.29
C SER A 306 -11.50 6.42 11.05
N ALA A 307 -10.56 5.78 10.34
CA ALA A 307 -9.51 4.94 10.94
C ALA A 307 -8.68 5.69 11.98
N ASN A 308 -8.29 6.94 11.68
CA ASN A 308 -7.59 7.79 12.64
C ASN A 308 -8.45 8.05 13.88
N SER A 309 -9.74 8.38 13.70
CA SER A 309 -10.63 8.64 14.84
C SER A 309 -10.82 7.39 15.71
N MET A 310 -10.97 6.21 15.09
CA MET A 310 -11.07 4.92 15.79
C MET A 310 -9.80 4.60 16.56
N THR A 311 -8.64 4.80 15.93
CA THR A 311 -7.32 4.59 16.55
C THR A 311 -7.16 5.50 17.76
N THR A 312 -7.54 6.78 17.64
CA THR A 312 -7.50 7.73 18.76
C THR A 312 -8.34 7.26 19.93
N VAL A 313 -9.58 6.81 19.69
CA VAL A 313 -10.44 6.30 20.77
C VAL A 313 -9.78 5.09 21.44
N MET A 314 -9.39 4.09 20.66
CA MET A 314 -8.80 2.85 21.19
C MET A 314 -7.49 3.09 21.94
N TYR A 315 -6.58 3.90 21.39
CA TYR A 315 -5.30 4.25 22.03
C TYR A 315 -5.52 4.93 23.37
N ASN A 316 -6.42 5.94 23.42
CA ASN A 316 -6.65 6.67 24.67
C ASN A 316 -7.38 5.81 25.71
N LEU A 317 -8.37 4.98 25.31
CA LEU A 317 -9.01 4.06 26.25
C LEU A 317 -8.01 3.05 26.83
N MET A 318 -7.12 2.47 26.02
CA MET A 318 -6.14 1.49 26.51
C MET A 318 -5.06 2.11 27.41
N THR A 319 -4.71 3.38 27.19
CA THR A 319 -3.73 4.10 28.00
C THR A 319 -4.35 4.77 29.24
N HIS A 320 -5.69 4.81 29.34
CA HIS A 320 -6.46 5.37 30.46
C HIS A 320 -7.51 4.34 30.94
N PRO A 321 -7.11 3.31 31.70
CA PRO A 321 -7.95 2.18 32.07
C PRO A 321 -9.26 2.54 32.76
N GLU A 322 -9.30 3.66 33.49
CA GLU A 322 -10.51 4.20 34.13
C GLU A 322 -11.59 4.56 33.11
N THR A 323 -11.20 5.12 31.97
CA THR A 323 -12.12 5.47 30.89
C THR A 323 -12.56 4.24 30.10
N MET A 324 -11.66 3.26 29.91
CA MET A 324 -12.01 1.95 29.35
C MET A 324 -13.04 1.22 30.23
N ALA A 325 -12.83 1.19 31.55
CA ALA A 325 -13.73 0.52 32.49
C ALA A 325 -15.11 1.17 32.50
N ARG A 326 -15.19 2.50 32.51
CA ARG A 326 -16.45 3.24 32.48
C ARG A 326 -17.22 3.04 31.19
N LEU A 327 -16.55 3.06 30.04
CA LEU A 327 -17.19 2.77 28.75
C LEU A 327 -17.66 1.31 28.67
N TYR A 328 -16.85 0.36 29.14
CA TYR A 328 -17.24 -1.05 29.20
C TYR A 328 -18.49 -1.26 30.05
N GLN A 329 -18.61 -0.58 31.19
CA GLN A 329 -19.79 -0.64 32.04
C GLN A 329 -21.04 -0.14 31.30
N GLU A 330 -21.00 1.06 30.71
CA GLU A 330 -22.13 1.63 29.96
C GLU A 330 -22.58 0.69 28.82
N LEU A 331 -21.61 0.13 28.09
CA LEU A 331 -21.90 -0.80 27.00
C LEU A 331 -22.47 -2.13 27.51
N SER A 332 -22.02 -2.61 28.67
CA SER A 332 -22.54 -3.84 29.29
C SER A 332 -23.99 -3.66 29.74
N GLU A 333 -24.33 -2.51 30.30
CA GLU A 333 -25.70 -2.12 30.65
C GLU A 333 -26.59 -2.04 29.40
N ALA A 334 -26.11 -1.39 28.33
CA ALA A 334 -26.81 -1.32 27.06
C ALA A 334 -27.05 -2.71 26.44
N LYS A 335 -26.05 -3.61 26.52
CA LYS A 335 -26.17 -5.01 26.08
C LYS A 335 -27.23 -5.77 26.87
N GLN A 336 -27.32 -5.57 28.18
CA GLN A 336 -28.36 -6.18 29.01
C GLN A 336 -29.75 -5.70 28.62
N GLN A 337 -29.92 -4.39 28.39
CA GLN A 337 -31.20 -3.79 27.99
C GLN A 337 -31.66 -4.23 26.59
N ALA A 338 -30.72 -4.43 25.66
CA ALA A 338 -31.03 -4.83 24.28
C ALA A 338 -31.58 -6.26 24.15
N GLY A 339 -31.50 -7.08 25.20
CA GLY A 339 -32.12 -8.41 25.21
C GLY A 339 -31.56 -9.37 24.13
N ASN A 340 -30.27 -9.70 24.20
CA ASN A 340 -29.67 -10.87 23.53
C ASN A 340 -28.23 -11.07 24.01
N VAL A 341 -27.99 -12.04 24.90
CA VAL A 341 -26.68 -12.24 25.55
C VAL A 341 -25.60 -12.79 24.60
N THR A 342 -25.97 -13.27 23.41
CA THR A 342 -25.04 -13.80 22.39
C THR A 342 -24.63 -12.78 21.32
N ALA A 343 -25.27 -11.62 21.22
CA ALA A 343 -24.92 -10.64 20.19
C ALA A 343 -23.53 -10.02 20.48
N HIS A 344 -22.59 -10.23 19.57
CA HIS A 344 -21.24 -9.64 19.61
C HIS A 344 -21.23 -8.19 19.09
N ILE A 345 -22.24 -7.82 18.28
CA ILE A 345 -22.39 -6.49 17.69
C ILE A 345 -23.75 -5.95 18.13
N LEU A 346 -23.77 -4.79 18.80
CA LEU A 346 -25.02 -4.15 19.22
C LEU A 346 -25.66 -3.39 18.05
N PRO A 347 -27.01 -3.39 17.95
CA PRO A 347 -27.69 -2.57 16.96
C PRO A 347 -27.48 -1.08 17.27
N TRP A 348 -27.54 -0.26 16.22
CA TRP A 348 -27.35 1.19 16.28
C TRP A 348 -28.30 1.84 17.29
N THR A 349 -29.55 1.37 17.36
CA THR A 349 -30.56 1.85 18.29
C THR A 349 -30.17 1.68 19.76
N SER A 350 -29.34 0.69 20.10
CA SER A 350 -28.86 0.44 21.46
C SER A 350 -27.65 1.29 21.84
N ILE A 351 -26.92 1.85 20.86
CA ILE A 351 -25.65 2.57 21.13
C ILE A 351 -25.66 4.05 20.73
N ARG A 352 -26.61 4.47 19.88
CA ARG A 352 -26.64 5.82 19.28
C ARG A 352 -26.64 6.92 20.33
N ASP A 353 -27.39 6.72 21.41
CA ASP A 353 -27.69 7.76 22.41
C ASP A 353 -26.96 7.53 23.75
N LEU A 354 -25.95 6.64 23.77
CA LEU A 354 -25.13 6.37 24.96
C LEU A 354 -24.17 7.55 25.27
N PRO A 355 -24.28 8.19 26.46
CA PRO A 355 -23.59 9.44 26.76
C PRO A 355 -22.07 9.29 26.89
N TYR A 356 -21.55 8.23 27.52
CA TYR A 356 -20.11 8.06 27.69
C TYR A 356 -19.42 7.62 26.41
N LEU A 357 -20.05 6.78 25.59
CA LEU A 357 -19.60 6.47 24.24
C LEU A 357 -19.54 7.74 23.37
N ASP A 358 -20.57 8.59 23.40
CA ASP A 358 -20.56 9.89 22.70
C ASP A 358 -19.41 10.77 23.21
N ALA A 359 -19.22 10.83 24.52
CA ALA A 359 -18.14 11.58 25.16
C ALA A 359 -16.74 11.10 24.72
N CYS A 360 -16.50 9.79 24.65
CA CYS A 360 -15.23 9.23 24.18
C CYS A 360 -14.97 9.59 22.71
N VAL A 361 -15.99 9.44 21.84
CA VAL A 361 -15.86 9.75 20.41
C VAL A 361 -15.66 11.26 20.20
N MET A 362 -16.38 12.11 20.92
CA MET A 362 -16.22 13.56 20.86
C MET A 362 -14.85 14.02 21.36
N GLU A 363 -14.33 13.41 22.43
CA GLU A 363 -12.99 13.72 22.94
C GLU A 363 -11.90 13.26 21.96
N ALA A 364 -12.10 12.13 21.28
CA ALA A 364 -11.19 11.68 20.22
C ALA A 364 -11.15 12.66 19.04
N PHE A 365 -12.32 13.13 18.59
CA PHE A 365 -12.39 14.17 17.57
C PHE A 365 -11.68 15.46 17.99
N ARG A 366 -11.73 15.82 19.28
CA ARG A 366 -11.07 17.02 19.80
C ARG A 366 -9.55 16.84 19.88
N ILE A 367 -9.09 15.79 20.56
CA ILE A 367 -7.68 15.65 20.93
C ILE A 367 -6.80 15.32 19.72
N HIS A 368 -7.28 14.49 18.79
CA HIS A 368 -6.56 14.09 17.58
C HIS A 368 -7.51 14.15 16.37
N PRO A 369 -7.75 15.35 15.82
CA PRO A 369 -8.61 15.49 14.65
C PRO A 369 -7.96 14.84 13.42
N ALA A 370 -8.76 14.16 12.60
CA ALA A 370 -8.31 13.45 11.40
C ALA A 370 -7.55 14.34 10.38
N PHE A 371 -7.77 15.67 10.43
CA PHE A 371 -7.06 16.66 9.63
C PHE A 371 -6.60 17.81 10.52
N CYS A 372 -5.33 18.23 10.38
CA CYS A 372 -4.74 19.23 11.28
C CYS A 372 -4.20 20.49 10.59
N LEU A 373 -4.22 20.54 9.25
CA LEU A 373 -3.85 21.75 8.51
C LEU A 373 -5.03 22.72 8.42
N HIS A 374 -4.74 23.98 8.07
CA HIS A 374 -5.75 25.03 7.97
C HIS A 374 -6.78 24.74 6.88
N LEU A 375 -8.06 24.91 7.23
CA LEU A 375 -9.13 24.90 6.23
C LEU A 375 -9.19 26.29 5.58
N GLU A 376 -8.36 26.51 4.55
CA GLU A 376 -8.16 27.84 3.97
C GLU A 376 -9.37 28.40 3.20
N ARG A 377 -9.51 29.72 3.21
CA ARG A 377 -10.55 30.49 2.54
C ARG A 377 -9.97 31.76 1.96
N LEU A 378 -10.51 32.20 0.83
CA LEU A 378 -10.17 33.48 0.22
C LEU A 378 -11.09 34.56 0.79
N VAL A 379 -10.51 35.66 1.25
CA VAL A 379 -11.25 36.85 1.68
C VAL A 379 -11.86 37.52 0.45
N PRO A 380 -13.19 37.78 0.44
CA PRO A 380 -13.89 38.35 -0.70
C PRO A 380 -13.45 39.79 -1.00
N GLU A 381 -13.86 40.29 -2.17
CA GLU A 381 -13.60 41.68 -2.63
C GLU A 381 -14.09 42.77 -1.68
N THR A 382 -15.05 42.46 -0.81
CA THR A 382 -15.56 43.37 0.21
C THR A 382 -14.67 43.47 1.46
N GLY A 383 -13.62 42.66 1.56
CA GLY A 383 -12.90 42.45 2.82
C GLY A 383 -13.71 41.63 3.83
N MET A 384 -13.16 41.44 5.02
CA MET A 384 -13.82 40.69 6.10
C MET A 384 -13.30 41.13 7.47
N GLU A 385 -14.21 41.38 8.43
CA GLU A 385 -13.82 41.63 9.81
C GLU A 385 -13.62 40.32 10.57
N ILE A 386 -12.43 40.10 11.12
CA ILE A 386 -12.09 38.91 11.91
C ILE A 386 -11.38 39.36 13.18
N CYS A 387 -11.88 38.93 14.35
CA CYS A 387 -11.32 39.29 15.67
C CYS A 387 -11.12 40.81 15.84
N GLY A 388 -12.06 41.63 15.35
CA GLY A 388 -12.01 43.09 15.42
C GLY A 388 -11.03 43.75 14.43
N LYS A 389 -10.44 42.99 13.51
CA LYS A 389 -9.55 43.51 12.46
C LYS A 389 -10.18 43.39 11.07
N GLN A 390 -10.04 44.44 10.27
CA GLN A 390 -10.44 44.42 8.87
C GLN A 390 -9.37 43.74 8.02
N ILE A 391 -9.69 42.58 7.47
CA ILE A 391 -8.80 41.79 6.62
C ILE A 391 -9.06 42.15 5.15
N PRO A 392 -8.03 42.52 4.37
CA PRO A 392 -8.20 43.01 3.02
C PRO A 392 -8.57 41.90 2.01
N PRO A 393 -9.23 42.25 0.90
CA PRO A 393 -9.50 41.36 -0.23
C PRO A 393 -8.28 40.62 -0.74
N GLY A 394 -8.44 39.35 -1.12
CA GLY A 394 -7.37 38.51 -1.66
C GLY A 394 -6.46 37.87 -0.61
N ALA A 395 -6.61 38.23 0.67
CA ALA A 395 -5.96 37.51 1.75
C ALA A 395 -6.56 36.10 1.87
N ILE A 396 -5.77 35.17 2.39
CA ILE A 396 -6.17 33.81 2.70
C ILE A 396 -6.26 33.71 4.22
N VAL A 397 -7.39 33.23 4.72
CA VAL A 397 -7.63 33.00 6.14
C VAL A 397 -7.92 31.53 6.38
N GLY A 398 -7.56 31.01 7.54
CA GLY A 398 -7.89 29.62 7.87
C GLY A 398 -7.67 29.30 9.34
N MET A 399 -8.37 28.28 9.78
CA MET A 399 -8.33 27.75 11.14
C MET A 399 -7.86 26.30 11.08
N SER A 400 -6.89 25.95 11.93
CA SER A 400 -6.41 24.58 12.09
C SER A 400 -7.29 23.85 13.10
N PRO A 401 -7.87 22.67 12.78
CA PRO A 401 -8.62 21.90 13.76
C PRO A 401 -7.82 21.58 15.02
N TRP A 402 -6.52 21.30 14.87
CA TRP A 402 -5.62 21.06 16.01
C TRP A 402 -5.56 22.24 16.99
N VAL A 403 -5.46 23.47 16.45
CA VAL A 403 -5.38 24.70 17.23
C VAL A 403 -6.74 25.03 17.86
N ILE A 404 -7.81 25.01 17.07
CA ILE A 404 -9.17 25.35 17.53
C ILE A 404 -9.65 24.38 18.63
N ASN A 405 -9.41 23.08 18.46
CA ASN A 405 -9.79 22.07 19.44
C ASN A 405 -8.98 22.14 20.75
N ARG A 406 -7.98 23.02 20.81
CA ARG A 406 -7.13 23.32 21.99
C ARG A 406 -7.30 24.76 22.49
N HIS A 407 -8.39 25.43 22.12
CA HIS A 407 -8.72 26.75 22.64
C HIS A 407 -9.08 26.69 24.13
N LYS A 408 -8.12 27.02 25.00
CA LYS A 408 -8.24 26.93 26.47
C LYS A 408 -9.48 27.62 27.06
N PRO A 409 -9.84 28.86 26.64
CA PRO A 409 -11.06 29.50 27.16
C PRO A 409 -12.35 28.72 26.86
N THR A 410 -12.37 27.91 25.79
CA THR A 410 -13.53 27.07 25.46
C THR A 410 -13.48 25.72 26.17
N PHE A 411 -12.33 25.05 26.16
CA PHE A 411 -12.23 23.65 26.57
C PHE A 411 -11.63 23.42 27.97
N GLY A 412 -11.13 24.45 28.64
CA GLY A 412 -10.42 24.37 29.92
C GLY A 412 -8.90 24.35 29.75
N GLU A 413 -8.16 24.46 30.85
CA GLU A 413 -6.68 24.49 30.82
C GLU A 413 -6.04 23.15 30.41
N ASP A 414 -6.74 22.04 30.65
CA ASP A 414 -6.28 20.67 30.41
C ASP A 414 -6.45 20.20 28.96
N VAL A 415 -6.41 21.10 27.97
CA VAL A 415 -6.70 20.79 26.55
C VAL A 415 -5.86 19.67 25.93
N HIS A 416 -4.70 19.34 26.51
CA HIS A 416 -3.83 18.27 26.01
C HIS A 416 -4.12 16.91 26.63
N GLN A 417 -4.99 16.84 27.65
CA GLN A 417 -5.35 15.61 28.34
C GLN A 417 -6.56 14.94 27.67
N TRP A 418 -6.55 13.62 27.65
CA TRP A 418 -7.73 12.81 27.35
C TRP A 418 -8.70 12.89 28.53
N ARG A 419 -9.89 13.47 28.32
CA ARG A 419 -10.92 13.53 29.35
C ARG A 419 -12.33 13.50 28.73
N PRO A 420 -12.91 12.32 28.48
CA PRO A 420 -14.29 12.17 28.02
C PRO A 420 -15.29 12.95 28.87
N GLU A 421 -15.07 13.06 30.17
CA GLU A 421 -15.90 13.82 31.11
C GLU A 421 -16.08 15.30 30.73
N ARG A 422 -15.24 15.84 29.85
CA ARG A 422 -15.41 17.19 29.26
C ARG A 422 -16.76 17.38 28.57
N TRP A 423 -17.40 16.30 28.13
CA TRP A 423 -18.64 16.30 27.37
C TRP A 423 -19.89 15.99 28.22
N LEU A 424 -19.73 15.85 29.54
CA LEU A 424 -20.78 15.42 30.46
C LEU A 424 -21.10 16.50 31.49
N GLY A 425 -22.31 16.46 32.06
CA GLY A 425 -22.71 17.36 33.16
C GLY A 425 -22.95 18.81 32.76
N HIS A 426 -23.03 19.12 31.46
CA HIS A 426 -23.32 20.46 30.95
C HIS A 426 -24.81 20.67 30.73
N SER A 427 -25.25 21.94 30.73
CA SER A 427 -26.53 22.30 30.13
C SER A 427 -26.53 22.00 28.63
N GLU A 428 -27.70 21.76 28.04
CA GLU A 428 -27.82 21.49 26.60
C GLU A 428 -27.17 22.60 25.76
N THR A 429 -27.40 23.88 26.13
CA THR A 429 -26.78 25.04 25.47
C THR A 429 -25.26 24.97 25.50
N ARG A 430 -24.67 24.69 26.68
CA ARG A 430 -23.21 24.62 26.82
C ARG A 430 -22.62 23.42 26.08
N LEU A 431 -23.30 22.28 26.09
CA LEU A 431 -22.88 21.11 25.33
C LEU A 431 -22.88 21.40 23.81
N GLN A 432 -23.90 22.10 23.30
CA GLN A 432 -23.97 22.50 21.90
C GLN A 432 -22.87 23.51 21.53
N GLU A 433 -22.55 24.47 22.40
CA GLU A 433 -21.40 25.38 22.18
C GLU A 433 -20.08 24.62 22.02
N LEU A 434 -19.83 23.64 22.89
CA LEU A 434 -18.62 22.81 22.82
C LEU A 434 -18.60 22.00 21.52
N LYS A 435 -19.71 21.32 21.19
CA LYS A 435 -19.85 20.52 19.96
C LYS A 435 -19.68 21.37 18.70
N ASN A 436 -20.21 22.59 18.69
CA ASN A 436 -20.10 23.52 17.56
C ASN A 436 -18.71 24.15 17.41
N THR A 437 -17.83 24.02 18.40
CA THR A 437 -16.44 24.48 18.29
C THR A 437 -15.52 23.45 17.60
N ILE A 438 -15.90 22.17 17.60
CA ILE A 438 -15.07 21.10 17.03
C ILE A 438 -15.02 21.18 15.51
N LEU A 439 -13.81 21.41 14.98
CA LEU A 439 -13.59 21.63 13.54
C LEU A 439 -13.24 20.34 12.77
N THR A 440 -13.33 19.18 13.41
CA THR A 440 -12.93 17.86 12.85
C THR A 440 -13.69 17.49 11.58
N PHE A 441 -14.98 17.85 11.50
CA PHE A 441 -15.81 17.68 10.31
C PHE A 441 -15.88 18.94 9.42
N GLY A 442 -15.05 19.95 9.70
CA GLY A 442 -15.22 21.28 9.14
C GLY A 442 -16.45 22.00 9.70
N TYR A 443 -16.85 23.09 9.04
CA TYR A 443 -17.92 23.96 9.51
C TYR A 443 -18.71 24.57 8.34
N GLY A 444 -19.91 25.07 8.63
CA GLY A 444 -20.75 25.82 7.69
C GLY A 444 -21.14 25.05 6.44
N ARG A 445 -21.23 25.75 5.30
CA ARG A 445 -21.68 25.20 4.00
C ARG A 445 -20.81 24.04 3.49
N ARG A 446 -19.54 23.99 3.91
CA ARG A 446 -18.54 23.01 3.46
C ARG A 446 -18.29 21.90 4.49
N VAL A 447 -19.18 21.72 5.46
CA VAL A 447 -19.12 20.63 6.46
C VAL A 447 -19.08 19.25 5.77
N CYS A 448 -18.37 18.31 6.38
CA CYS A 448 -18.19 16.95 5.90
C CYS A 448 -19.53 16.31 5.53
N LEU A 449 -19.61 15.79 4.31
CA LEU A 449 -20.81 15.11 3.80
C LEU A 449 -21.02 13.77 4.51
N GLY A 450 -19.93 13.03 4.79
CA GLY A 450 -19.95 11.71 5.42
C GLY A 450 -20.03 11.71 6.96
N LYS A 451 -20.32 12.84 7.62
CA LYS A 451 -20.29 12.95 9.09
C LYS A 451 -21.13 11.85 9.79
N ASN A 452 -22.34 11.60 9.31
CA ASN A 452 -23.23 10.60 9.93
C ASN A 452 -22.72 9.17 9.75
N ILE A 453 -22.16 8.85 8.57
CA ILE A 453 -21.54 7.55 8.28
C ILE A 453 -20.38 7.31 9.24
N ALA A 454 -19.45 8.27 9.33
CA ALA A 454 -18.30 8.17 10.21
C ALA A 454 -18.70 7.99 11.68
N ILE A 455 -19.68 8.75 12.19
CA ILE A 455 -20.14 8.61 13.58
C ILE A 455 -20.74 7.22 13.84
N MET A 456 -21.59 6.71 12.95
CA MET A 456 -22.15 5.36 13.10
C MET A 456 -21.05 4.32 13.06
N GLU A 457 -20.18 4.38 12.05
CA GLU A 457 -19.06 3.46 11.85
C GLU A 457 -18.13 3.40 13.07
N ILE A 458 -17.68 4.56 13.57
CA ILE A 458 -16.82 4.66 14.75
C ILE A 458 -17.53 4.11 15.98
N LYS A 459 -18.77 4.52 16.26
CA LYS A 459 -19.49 4.07 17.46
C LYS A 459 -19.75 2.57 17.44
N LYS A 460 -20.14 2.00 16.29
CA LYS A 460 -20.36 0.54 16.14
C LYS A 460 -19.07 -0.23 16.32
N LEU A 461 -17.97 0.22 15.74
CA LEU A 461 -16.67 -0.43 15.93
C LEU A 461 -16.22 -0.37 17.39
N ILE A 462 -16.21 0.81 18.00
CA ILE A 462 -15.68 0.99 19.36
C ILE A 462 -16.50 0.20 20.37
N SER A 463 -17.83 0.24 20.28
CA SER A 463 -18.70 -0.54 21.18
C SER A 463 -18.42 -2.04 21.06
N SER A 464 -18.30 -2.53 19.83
CA SER A 464 -17.96 -3.90 19.49
C SER A 464 -16.58 -4.31 20.03
N LEU A 465 -15.51 -3.54 19.80
CA LEU A 465 -14.16 -3.91 20.26
C LEU A 465 -14.04 -3.91 21.79
N VAL A 466 -14.67 -2.94 22.47
CA VAL A 466 -14.61 -2.80 23.94
C VAL A 466 -15.41 -3.92 24.63
N LEU A 467 -16.56 -4.31 24.08
CA LEU A 467 -17.41 -5.37 24.62
C LEU A 467 -16.80 -6.77 24.52
N ASN A 468 -16.10 -7.07 23.42
CA ASN A 468 -15.69 -8.45 23.11
C ASN A 468 -14.26 -8.77 23.54
N TYR A 469 -13.37 -7.77 23.64
CA TYR A 469 -11.95 -8.00 23.78
C TYR A 469 -11.32 -7.24 24.94
N GLU A 470 -10.28 -7.84 25.52
CA GLU A 470 -9.30 -7.18 26.37
C GLU A 470 -8.04 -6.94 25.54
N TRP A 471 -7.53 -5.72 25.64
CA TRP A 471 -6.40 -5.24 24.84
C TRP A 471 -5.23 -4.93 25.75
N THR A 472 -4.02 -5.15 25.26
CA THR A 472 -2.78 -4.75 25.94
C THR A 472 -1.87 -4.09 24.93
N VAL A 473 -1.50 -2.84 25.19
CA VAL A 473 -0.50 -2.13 24.39
C VAL A 473 0.86 -2.69 24.71
N ILE A 474 1.65 -3.05 23.69
CA ILE A 474 2.96 -3.66 23.87
C ILE A 474 3.99 -2.61 24.28
N ASP A 475 4.15 -1.58 23.46
CA ASP A 475 5.00 -0.43 23.77
C ASP A 475 4.36 0.87 23.27
N PRO A 476 3.77 1.69 24.17
CA PRO A 476 3.27 3.01 23.82
C PRO A 476 4.34 3.93 23.24
N SER A 477 5.63 3.67 23.52
CA SER A 477 6.75 4.46 23.02
C SER A 477 7.00 4.28 21.53
N GLU A 478 6.43 3.26 20.85
CA GLU A 478 6.52 3.08 19.40
C GLU A 478 5.42 3.80 18.62
N TYR A 479 4.40 4.33 19.30
CA TYR A 479 3.34 5.09 18.67
C TYR A 479 3.91 6.36 18.01
N ARG A 480 3.57 6.57 16.73
CA ARG A 480 4.01 7.71 15.92
C ARG A 480 2.80 8.38 15.28
N VAL A 481 2.96 9.69 15.03
CA VAL A 481 2.00 10.48 14.27
C VAL A 481 2.69 11.26 13.16
N GLU A 482 2.04 11.36 12.00
CA GLU A 482 2.55 12.11 10.85
C GLU A 482 1.42 12.94 10.22
N ASN A 483 1.53 14.28 10.24
CA ASN A 483 0.55 15.18 9.61
C ASN A 483 0.94 15.50 8.17
N LYS A 484 0.27 14.85 7.22
CA LYS A 484 0.36 15.09 5.77
C LYS A 484 -1.03 15.33 5.21
N TRP A 485 -1.70 16.36 5.71
CA TRP A 485 -3.14 16.58 5.53
C TRP A 485 -4.00 15.65 6.39
N PHE A 486 -3.97 14.33 6.13
CA PHE A 486 -4.42 13.36 7.13
C PHE A 486 -3.43 13.35 8.29
N PHE A 487 -3.94 13.24 9.52
CA PHE A 487 -3.11 13.11 10.70
C PHE A 487 -2.96 11.63 11.10
N LYS A 488 -2.11 10.95 10.34
CA LYS A 488 -1.94 9.50 10.39
C LYS A 488 -1.29 9.05 11.69
N GLN A 489 -1.77 7.93 12.23
CA GLN A 489 -1.22 7.21 13.37
C GLN A 489 -0.61 5.87 12.90
N SER A 490 0.46 5.41 13.54
CA SER A 490 1.12 4.12 13.25
C SER A 490 1.90 3.62 14.45
N GLY A 491 2.29 2.33 14.46
CA GLY A 491 3.07 1.75 15.55
C GLY A 491 2.21 1.52 16.80
N PHE A 492 0.92 1.26 16.62
CA PHE A 492 0.01 0.96 17.72
C PHE A 492 -0.11 -0.56 17.91
N ASP A 493 1.00 -1.16 18.33
CA ASP A 493 1.09 -2.61 18.51
C ASP A 493 0.39 -3.08 19.78
N VAL A 494 -0.50 -4.05 19.62
CA VAL A 494 -1.32 -4.61 20.70
C VAL A 494 -1.32 -6.13 20.68
N THR A 495 -1.57 -6.73 21.85
CA THR A 495 -2.09 -8.10 21.97
C THR A 495 -3.54 -8.07 22.42
N VAL A 496 -4.28 -9.13 22.09
CA VAL A 496 -5.72 -9.20 22.32
C VAL A 496 -6.11 -10.57 22.87
N LYS A 497 -7.10 -10.59 23.77
CA LYS A 497 -7.78 -11.82 24.20
C LYS A 497 -9.27 -11.57 24.33
N HIS A 498 -10.08 -12.63 24.27
CA HIS A 498 -11.49 -12.51 24.60
C HIS A 498 -11.68 -12.06 26.05
N ARG A 499 -12.70 -11.24 26.30
CA ARG A 499 -13.20 -11.01 27.66
C ARG A 499 -13.79 -12.31 28.22
N SER A 500 -13.54 -12.57 29.50
CA SER A 500 -14.00 -13.77 30.23
C SER A 500 -15.52 -13.99 30.20
N SER A 501 -16.31 -12.94 29.96
CA SER A 501 -17.77 -12.99 29.85
C SER A 501 -18.31 -13.42 28.48
N VAL A 502 -17.45 -13.66 27.48
CA VAL A 502 -17.87 -13.97 26.11
C VAL A 502 -17.54 -15.43 25.74
N ARG A 503 -18.56 -16.25 25.46
CA ARG A 503 -18.38 -17.56 24.82
C ARG A 503 -18.31 -17.35 23.30
N HIS A 504 -17.16 -17.59 22.68
CA HIS A 504 -17.01 -17.59 21.23
C HIS A 504 -17.05 -19.01 20.67
N THR A 505 -17.79 -19.20 19.58
CA THR A 505 -17.61 -20.35 18.69
C THR A 505 -16.86 -19.82 17.47
N PRO A 506 -15.61 -20.24 17.21
CA PRO A 506 -14.89 -19.81 16.01
C PRO A 506 -15.70 -20.19 14.77
N ARG A 507 -16.03 -19.20 13.94
CA ARG A 507 -16.57 -19.48 12.60
C ARG A 507 -15.39 -19.80 11.70
N ALA A 508 -15.37 -20.99 11.11
CA ALA A 508 -14.38 -21.34 10.10
C ALA A 508 -14.59 -20.43 8.87
N THR A 509 -13.82 -19.35 8.77
CA THR A 509 -13.69 -18.57 7.53
C THR A 509 -12.54 -19.17 6.71
N ASN A 510 -12.59 -19.02 5.39
CA ASN A 510 -11.42 -19.32 4.54
C ASN A 510 -10.38 -18.21 4.79
N MET A 511 -9.39 -18.51 5.63
CA MET A 511 -8.49 -17.53 6.24
C MET A 511 -7.11 -17.56 5.61
N THR A 512 -6.51 -16.37 5.51
CA THR A 512 -5.05 -16.27 5.31
C THR A 512 -4.33 -16.10 6.64
N LYS A 513 -3.36 -16.94 6.98
CA LYS A 513 -2.39 -16.71 8.06
C LYS A 513 -1.67 -15.38 7.85
N VAL A 514 -1.33 -14.72 8.95
CA VAL A 514 -0.41 -13.57 8.91
C VAL A 514 0.95 -14.07 8.43
N PRO A 515 1.58 -13.41 7.44
CA PRO A 515 2.94 -13.74 7.02
C PRO A 515 3.89 -13.79 8.24
N PRO A 516 4.87 -14.73 8.26
CA PRO A 516 5.85 -14.76 9.33
C PRO A 516 6.78 -13.53 9.24
N THR A 517 7.26 -13.06 10.39
CA THR A 517 8.35 -12.08 10.40
C THR A 517 9.62 -12.79 9.93
N LEU A 518 10.18 -12.37 8.80
CA LEU A 518 11.45 -12.88 8.34
C LEU A 518 12.56 -12.24 9.19
N ALA A 519 13.10 -13.00 10.15
CA ALA A 519 14.25 -12.59 10.95
C ALA A 519 15.52 -12.59 10.07
N ILE A 520 15.62 -11.60 9.17
CA ILE A 520 16.79 -11.38 8.31
C ILE A 520 17.75 -10.47 9.08
N PRO A 521 19.06 -10.76 9.13
CA PRO A 521 20.03 -9.89 9.77
C PRO A 521 19.94 -8.44 9.27
N ALA A 522 20.04 -7.48 10.20
CA ALA A 522 20.04 -6.07 9.86
C ALA A 522 21.34 -5.72 9.10
N SER A 523 21.22 -4.95 8.03
CA SER A 523 22.36 -4.40 7.30
C SER A 523 21.94 -3.12 6.58
N SER A 524 22.90 -2.21 6.41
CA SER A 524 22.75 -1.01 5.57
C SER A 524 23.27 -1.21 4.14
N SER A 525 23.79 -2.38 3.80
CA SER A 525 24.38 -2.69 2.49
C SER A 525 23.33 -3.25 1.53
N THR A 526 23.42 -2.88 0.25
CA THR A 526 22.49 -3.29 -0.80
C THR A 526 23.23 -3.68 -2.08
N VAL A 527 22.65 -4.56 -2.88
CA VAL A 527 23.14 -4.90 -4.22
C VAL A 527 22.21 -4.39 -5.30
N GLU A 528 22.74 -4.11 -6.49
CA GLU A 528 21.93 -3.93 -7.69
C GLU A 528 21.58 -5.29 -8.30
N VAL A 529 20.31 -5.50 -8.63
CA VAL A 529 19.82 -6.74 -9.26
C VAL A 529 19.22 -6.41 -10.62
N ARG A 530 19.71 -7.11 -11.65
CA ARG A 530 19.20 -7.06 -13.03
C ARG A 530 18.75 -8.46 -13.44
N VAL A 531 17.50 -8.60 -13.87
CA VAL A 531 16.96 -9.87 -14.36
C VAL A 531 17.33 -10.02 -15.84
N ILE A 532 18.09 -11.04 -16.17
CA ILE A 532 18.49 -11.36 -17.54
C ILE A 532 17.46 -12.35 -18.08
N ASN A 533 16.72 -11.95 -19.11
CA ASN A 533 16.04 -12.91 -19.97
C ASN A 533 17.11 -13.58 -20.83
N THR A 534 17.34 -14.88 -20.63
CA THR A 534 18.39 -15.62 -21.35
C THR A 534 18.05 -15.84 -22.83
N ARG A 535 16.89 -15.34 -23.28
CA ARG A 535 16.34 -15.57 -24.61
C ARG A 535 16.13 -17.05 -24.90
N THR A 536 15.91 -17.81 -23.82
CA THR A 536 15.49 -19.20 -23.88
C THR A 536 14.00 -19.28 -23.64
N ILE A 537 13.27 -19.94 -24.53
CA ILE A 537 11.88 -20.32 -24.33
C ILE A 537 11.77 -21.82 -24.55
N MET A 538 11.27 -22.53 -23.54
CA MET A 538 10.99 -23.96 -23.61
C MET A 538 9.50 -24.19 -23.47
N ARG A 539 8.90 -24.89 -24.44
CA ARG A 539 7.50 -25.31 -24.31
C ARG A 539 7.42 -26.58 -23.49
N THR A 540 6.76 -26.49 -22.33
CA THR A 540 6.43 -27.67 -21.53
C THR A 540 5.05 -28.21 -21.87
N ASP A 541 4.87 -29.52 -21.69
CA ASP A 541 3.56 -30.14 -21.69
C ASP A 541 2.91 -30.07 -20.29
N HIS A 542 1.78 -30.77 -20.13
CA HIS A 542 1.03 -30.79 -18.88
C HIS A 542 1.81 -31.40 -17.70
N SER A 543 2.86 -32.21 -17.95
CA SER A 543 3.55 -33.00 -16.92
C SER A 543 4.33 -32.15 -15.92
N LEU A 544 4.59 -30.87 -16.22
CA LEU A 544 5.17 -29.93 -15.26
C LEU A 544 4.12 -29.40 -14.27
N LEU A 545 2.86 -29.31 -14.70
CA LEU A 545 1.78 -28.64 -13.97
C LEU A 545 0.77 -29.61 -13.34
N TRP A 546 0.64 -30.81 -13.92
CA TRP A 546 -0.32 -31.84 -13.53
C TRP A 546 0.21 -33.25 -13.72
N LYS A 547 -0.27 -34.18 -12.88
CA LYS A 547 0.00 -35.62 -13.01
C LYS A 547 -0.66 -36.25 -14.25
N SER A 548 -1.80 -35.72 -14.67
CA SER A 548 -2.63 -36.26 -15.75
C SER A 548 -2.88 -35.19 -16.82
N PRO A 549 -3.06 -35.57 -18.10
CA PRO A 549 -3.40 -34.62 -19.16
C PRO A 549 -4.66 -33.82 -18.84
N VAL A 550 -4.65 -32.53 -19.15
CA VAL A 550 -5.80 -31.62 -19.01
C VAL A 550 -6.34 -31.28 -20.38
N GLU A 551 -7.64 -31.48 -20.57
CA GLU A 551 -8.33 -31.19 -21.83
C GLU A 551 -8.22 -29.69 -22.18
N GLY A 552 -7.83 -29.41 -23.44
CA GLY A 552 -7.65 -28.05 -23.96
C GLY A 552 -6.31 -27.39 -23.62
N PHE A 553 -5.45 -28.03 -22.81
CA PHE A 553 -4.13 -27.47 -22.53
C PHE A 553 -3.17 -27.65 -23.71
N LYS A 554 -2.70 -26.55 -24.30
CA LYS A 554 -1.83 -26.55 -25.49
C LYS A 554 -0.33 -26.57 -25.20
N GLY A 555 0.06 -26.55 -23.91
CA GLY A 555 1.43 -26.33 -23.47
C GLY A 555 1.62 -24.90 -22.96
N LEU A 556 2.72 -24.69 -22.25
CA LEU A 556 3.10 -23.40 -21.68
C LEU A 556 4.53 -23.05 -22.12
N ASP A 557 4.73 -21.82 -22.57
CA ASP A 557 6.03 -21.31 -22.98
C ASP A 557 6.76 -20.76 -21.74
N LEU A 558 7.79 -21.47 -21.30
CA LEU A 558 8.54 -21.11 -20.10
C LEU A 558 9.80 -20.33 -20.48
N PRO A 559 9.95 -19.08 -20.02
CA PRO A 559 11.23 -18.40 -20.11
C PRO A 559 12.24 -19.04 -19.17
N ILE A 560 13.50 -18.62 -19.29
CA ILE A 560 14.51 -18.87 -18.28
C ILE A 560 15.17 -17.54 -17.91
N TYR A 561 15.26 -17.28 -16.60
CA TYR A 561 15.86 -16.07 -16.07
C TYR A 561 17.18 -16.37 -15.36
N ALA A 562 18.18 -15.57 -15.68
CA ALA A 562 19.42 -15.43 -14.93
C ALA A 562 19.45 -14.06 -14.23
N PHE A 563 20.39 -13.85 -13.30
CA PHE A 563 20.47 -12.58 -12.56
C PHE A 563 21.90 -12.06 -12.50
N LEU A 564 22.09 -10.80 -12.90
CA LEU A 564 23.31 -10.05 -12.61
C LEU A 564 23.13 -9.32 -11.28
N ILE A 565 23.99 -9.65 -10.32
CA ILE A 565 24.00 -9.08 -8.98
C ILE A 565 25.31 -8.32 -8.80
N SER A 566 25.22 -7.03 -8.50
CA SER A 566 26.39 -6.15 -8.38
C SER A 566 26.47 -5.52 -6.99
N ASN A 567 27.57 -5.78 -6.29
CA ASN A 567 27.94 -5.10 -5.04
C ASN A 567 29.14 -4.19 -5.30
N GLY A 568 28.86 -2.91 -5.63
CA GLY A 568 29.89 -2.00 -6.15
C GLY A 568 30.52 -2.57 -7.43
N ASN A 569 31.83 -2.82 -7.38
CA ASN A 569 32.62 -3.36 -8.51
C ASN A 569 32.72 -4.90 -8.50
N ARG A 570 32.00 -5.59 -7.61
CA ARG A 570 31.96 -7.05 -7.55
C ARG A 570 30.69 -7.54 -8.22
N HIS A 571 30.85 -8.27 -9.32
CA HIS A 571 29.73 -8.70 -10.16
C HIS A 571 29.65 -10.23 -10.19
N ILE A 572 28.49 -10.76 -9.85
CA ILE A 572 28.21 -12.21 -9.91
C ILE A 572 26.99 -12.46 -10.77
N ILE A 573 26.95 -13.63 -11.38
CA ILE A 573 25.82 -14.13 -12.14
C ILE A 573 25.19 -15.29 -11.35
N PHE A 574 23.88 -15.25 -11.16
CA PHE A 574 23.10 -16.35 -10.60
C PHE A 574 22.31 -17.02 -11.73
N ASP A 575 22.67 -18.28 -12.02
CA ASP A 575 22.28 -19.09 -13.18
C ASP A 575 22.67 -18.53 -14.55
N LEU A 576 22.72 -19.40 -15.56
CA LEU A 576 23.12 -19.08 -16.94
C LEU A 576 22.10 -19.49 -18.00
N GLY A 577 20.99 -20.11 -17.61
CA GLY A 577 20.00 -20.63 -18.55
C GLY A 577 20.48 -21.89 -19.29
N LEU A 578 19.90 -22.13 -20.47
CA LEU A 578 20.30 -23.19 -21.39
C LEU A 578 21.43 -22.71 -22.30
N ARG A 579 22.51 -23.48 -22.40
CA ARG A 579 23.60 -23.20 -23.36
C ARG A 579 23.11 -23.18 -24.80
N GLN A 580 23.70 -22.30 -25.61
CA GLN A 580 23.29 -22.13 -27.02
C GLN A 580 23.51 -23.41 -27.84
N ASP A 581 24.60 -24.13 -27.56
CA ASP A 581 25.00 -25.39 -28.20
C ASP A 581 24.53 -26.62 -27.41
N TYR A 582 23.26 -26.64 -26.98
CA TYR A 582 22.72 -27.69 -26.11
C TYR A 582 22.80 -29.09 -26.70
N GLU A 583 23.03 -29.24 -28.01
CA GLU A 583 23.34 -30.52 -28.66
C GLU A 583 24.65 -31.14 -28.17
N ASN A 584 25.58 -30.33 -27.64
CA ASN A 584 26.85 -30.78 -27.07
C ASN A 584 26.75 -31.24 -25.62
N LEU A 585 25.59 -31.08 -24.97
CA LEU A 585 25.35 -31.61 -23.63
C LEU A 585 25.57 -33.14 -23.61
N PRO A 586 25.77 -33.74 -22.41
CA PRO A 586 25.90 -35.18 -22.29
C PRO A 586 24.78 -35.89 -23.07
N PRO A 587 25.06 -36.99 -23.80
CA PRO A 587 24.13 -37.56 -24.79
C PRO A 587 22.72 -37.82 -24.27
N ARG A 588 22.59 -38.14 -22.97
CA ARG A 588 21.29 -38.33 -22.30
C ARG A 588 20.44 -37.06 -22.31
N ILE A 589 21.05 -35.91 -22.08
CA ILE A 589 20.38 -34.61 -22.02
C ILE A 589 20.15 -34.07 -23.43
N ALA A 590 21.16 -34.10 -24.29
CA ALA A 590 21.00 -33.70 -25.69
C ALA A 590 19.88 -34.51 -26.38
N GLY A 591 19.79 -35.82 -26.11
CA GLY A 591 18.71 -36.67 -26.59
C GLY A 591 17.34 -36.31 -26.03
N LEU A 592 17.25 -35.89 -24.76
CA LEU A 592 16.00 -35.40 -24.14
C LEU A 592 15.53 -34.10 -24.81
N LEU A 593 16.44 -33.14 -24.99
CA LEU A 593 16.12 -31.84 -25.60
C LEU A 593 15.77 -31.95 -27.08
N LYS A 594 16.41 -32.87 -27.81
CA LYS A 594 16.05 -33.15 -29.21
C LYS A 594 14.60 -33.63 -29.39
N ASN A 595 14.04 -34.27 -28.36
CA ASN A 595 12.65 -34.73 -28.36
C ASN A 595 11.67 -33.71 -27.78
N ALA A 596 12.15 -32.55 -27.31
CA ALA A 596 11.29 -31.51 -26.77
C ALA A 596 10.45 -30.88 -27.91
N PRO A 597 9.18 -30.53 -27.64
CA PRO A 597 8.26 -30.05 -28.67
C PRO A 597 8.67 -28.70 -29.27
N TYR A 598 9.31 -27.85 -28.47
CA TYR A 598 9.81 -26.54 -28.89
C TYR A 598 10.83 -26.01 -27.87
N ILE A 599 12.03 -25.70 -28.36
CA ILE A 599 13.09 -25.01 -27.63
C ILE A 599 13.67 -23.96 -28.56
N VAL A 600 13.76 -22.72 -28.09
CA VAL A 600 14.55 -21.67 -28.71
C VAL A 600 15.53 -21.16 -27.68
N THR A 601 16.80 -21.05 -28.05
CA THR A 601 17.84 -20.37 -27.27
C THR A 601 18.70 -19.58 -28.25
N GLU A 602 18.81 -18.26 -28.03
CA GLU A 602 19.43 -17.36 -29.03
C GLU A 602 20.86 -16.98 -28.69
N ALA A 603 21.23 -16.94 -27.41
CA ALA A 603 22.51 -16.44 -26.95
C ALA A 603 22.90 -17.01 -25.59
N ASN A 604 24.20 -17.14 -25.34
CA ASN A 604 24.72 -17.39 -23.99
C ASN A 604 24.61 -16.11 -23.13
N VAL A 605 24.51 -16.25 -21.81
CA VAL A 605 24.45 -15.08 -20.92
C VAL A 605 25.69 -14.18 -21.03
N SER A 606 26.87 -14.74 -21.28
CA SER A 606 28.09 -13.99 -21.58
C SER A 606 27.94 -13.08 -22.80
N GLU A 607 27.34 -13.57 -23.88
CA GLU A 607 27.05 -12.78 -25.10
C GLU A 607 26.02 -11.67 -24.82
N ILE A 608 25.02 -11.95 -23.98
CA ILE A 608 24.03 -10.93 -23.56
C ILE A 608 24.73 -9.81 -22.78
N LEU A 609 25.65 -10.14 -21.86
CA LEU A 609 26.46 -9.16 -21.14
C LEU A 609 27.38 -8.38 -22.10
N ASP A 610 27.99 -9.08 -23.04
CA ASP A 610 28.98 -8.51 -23.95
C ASP A 610 28.38 -7.68 -25.09
N SER A 611 27.07 -7.76 -25.32
CA SER A 611 26.39 -6.94 -26.32
C SER A 611 26.64 -5.43 -26.10
N ASP A 612 26.89 -4.71 -27.20
CA ASP A 612 27.23 -3.27 -27.17
C ASP A 612 26.03 -2.38 -26.82
N ASP A 613 24.81 -2.90 -27.00
CA ASP A 613 23.55 -2.16 -26.83
C ASP A 613 23.11 -2.00 -25.36
N THR A 614 23.86 -2.52 -24.40
CA THR A 614 23.46 -2.52 -22.98
C THR A 614 23.63 -1.16 -22.31
N GLY A 615 24.58 -0.34 -22.79
CA GLY A 615 25.00 0.89 -22.12
C GLY A 615 25.63 0.69 -20.74
N LEU A 616 25.92 -0.57 -20.36
CA LEU A 616 26.57 -0.94 -19.10
C LEU A 616 28.03 -1.32 -19.38
N ASP A 617 28.94 -0.80 -18.56
CA ASP A 617 30.36 -1.18 -18.57
C ASP A 617 30.61 -2.40 -17.67
N ILE A 618 29.80 -3.44 -17.83
CA ILE A 618 29.94 -4.72 -17.14
C ILE A 618 29.87 -5.81 -18.20
N LYS A 619 30.99 -6.47 -18.44
CA LYS A 619 31.18 -7.49 -19.47
C LYS A 619 31.43 -8.85 -18.83
N GLY A 620 31.40 -9.93 -19.62
CA GLY A 620 31.67 -11.29 -19.13
C GLY A 620 33.01 -11.41 -18.38
N ARG A 621 34.01 -10.61 -18.78
CA ARG A 621 35.33 -10.54 -18.13
C ARG A 621 35.33 -9.94 -16.72
N ASP A 622 34.30 -9.18 -16.36
CA ASP A 622 34.19 -8.48 -15.08
C ASP A 622 33.44 -9.31 -14.03
N ILE A 623 32.91 -10.48 -14.43
CA ILE A 623 32.17 -11.39 -13.56
C ILE A 623 33.17 -12.19 -12.69
N GLU A 624 33.12 -11.97 -11.37
CA GLU A 624 33.97 -12.69 -10.41
C GLU A 624 33.51 -14.14 -10.23
N ALA A 625 32.19 -14.40 -10.34
CA ALA A 625 31.60 -15.70 -10.10
C ALA A 625 30.32 -15.95 -10.90
N VAL A 626 30.17 -17.19 -11.36
CA VAL A 626 28.89 -17.77 -11.76
C VAL A 626 28.43 -18.70 -10.64
N ILE A 627 27.20 -18.51 -10.17
CA ILE A 627 26.55 -19.32 -9.15
C ILE A 627 25.52 -20.18 -9.87
N TRP A 628 25.69 -21.50 -9.82
CA TRP A 628 24.61 -22.42 -10.16
C TRP A 628 23.68 -22.55 -8.96
N SER A 629 22.41 -22.21 -9.13
CA SER A 629 21.38 -22.62 -8.19
C SER A 629 21.34 -24.14 -8.08
N HIS A 630 21.56 -24.85 -9.19
CA HIS A 630 21.74 -26.29 -9.27
C HIS A 630 22.28 -26.73 -10.64
N HIS A 631 22.53 -28.04 -10.79
CA HIS A 631 23.28 -28.64 -11.89
C HIS A 631 22.42 -29.09 -13.10
N HIS A 632 21.18 -28.62 -13.21
CA HIS A 632 20.33 -28.95 -14.37
C HIS A 632 20.70 -28.12 -15.60
N TYR A 633 20.43 -28.69 -16.77
CA TYR A 633 20.90 -28.16 -18.06
C TYR A 633 20.32 -26.79 -18.42
N ASP A 634 19.16 -26.46 -17.85
CA ASP A 634 18.41 -25.23 -18.06
C ASP A 634 18.85 -24.09 -17.13
N HIS A 635 19.82 -24.32 -16.24
CA HIS A 635 20.38 -23.31 -15.33
C HIS A 635 21.89 -23.19 -15.42
N THR A 636 22.57 -24.19 -15.99
CA THR A 636 24.03 -24.32 -15.98
C THR A 636 24.73 -23.53 -17.07
N GLY A 637 24.05 -23.30 -18.21
CA GLY A 637 24.57 -22.60 -19.39
C GLY A 637 25.90 -23.16 -19.89
N ASP A 638 26.73 -22.29 -20.47
CA ASP A 638 28.10 -22.62 -20.85
C ASP A 638 29.10 -21.75 -20.06
N PRO A 639 29.58 -22.21 -18.88
CA PRO A 639 30.58 -21.50 -18.11
C PRO A 639 31.90 -21.28 -18.85
N SER A 640 32.20 -22.07 -19.89
CA SER A 640 33.43 -21.93 -20.69
C SER A 640 33.50 -20.62 -21.48
N THR A 641 32.34 -19.99 -21.71
CA THR A 641 32.25 -18.66 -22.31
C THR A 641 32.75 -17.53 -21.40
N PHE A 642 32.94 -17.80 -20.10
CA PHE A 642 33.55 -16.86 -19.16
C PHE A 642 35.04 -17.16 -18.98
N PRO A 643 35.88 -16.13 -18.72
CA PRO A 643 37.30 -16.32 -18.50
C PRO A 643 37.60 -17.32 -17.36
N PRO A 644 38.78 -17.98 -17.38
CA PRO A 644 39.21 -18.89 -16.31
C PRO A 644 39.24 -18.28 -14.90
N SER A 645 39.35 -16.95 -14.80
CA SER A 645 39.30 -16.21 -13.54
C SER A 645 37.92 -16.21 -12.88
N THR A 646 36.84 -16.39 -13.66
CA THR A 646 35.48 -16.47 -13.15
C THR A 646 35.29 -17.80 -12.44
N LYS A 647 35.08 -17.74 -11.12
CA LYS A 647 34.86 -18.94 -10.30
C LYS A 647 33.46 -19.51 -10.53
N LEU A 648 33.34 -20.83 -10.43
CA LEU A 648 32.04 -21.50 -10.39
C LEU A 648 31.68 -21.78 -8.93
N VAL A 649 30.50 -21.35 -8.51
CA VAL A 649 29.98 -21.60 -7.16
C VAL A 649 28.80 -22.57 -7.26
N VAL A 650 28.85 -23.64 -6.50
CA VAL A 650 27.85 -24.71 -6.50
C VAL A 650 27.41 -25.05 -5.08
N GLY A 651 26.22 -25.62 -4.94
CA GLY A 651 25.74 -26.08 -3.64
C GLY A 651 26.37 -27.39 -3.19
N PRO A 652 26.13 -27.80 -1.93
CA PRO A 652 26.79 -28.94 -1.31
C PRO A 652 26.51 -30.26 -2.05
N GLY A 653 27.57 -31.06 -2.27
CA GLY A 653 27.51 -32.39 -2.87
C GLY A 653 27.52 -32.42 -4.41
N VAL A 654 27.46 -31.26 -5.09
CA VAL A 654 27.46 -31.17 -6.56
C VAL A 654 28.78 -31.66 -7.15
N LEU A 655 29.93 -31.36 -6.53
CA LEU A 655 31.23 -31.83 -7.02
C LEU A 655 31.34 -33.36 -6.98
N SER A 656 30.88 -33.95 -5.88
CA SER A 656 30.84 -35.41 -5.73
C SER A 656 29.89 -36.05 -6.73
N LEU A 657 28.73 -35.43 -6.99
CA LEU A 657 27.73 -35.95 -7.92
C LEU A 657 28.21 -35.88 -9.38
N THR A 658 28.81 -34.76 -9.77
CA THR A 658 29.24 -34.55 -11.16
C THR A 658 30.47 -35.39 -11.52
N GLY A 659 31.33 -35.73 -10.57
CA GLY A 659 32.46 -36.63 -10.79
C GLY A 659 33.46 -36.12 -11.83
N GLY A 660 33.55 -34.79 -12.00
CA GLY A 660 34.39 -34.13 -13.00
C GLY A 660 33.76 -33.96 -14.38
N GLY A 661 32.46 -34.25 -14.55
CA GLY A 661 31.72 -33.97 -15.78
C GLY A 661 31.88 -35.04 -16.88
N TYR A 662 31.06 -34.97 -17.91
CA TYR A 662 31.11 -35.86 -19.08
C TYR A 662 32.26 -35.44 -20.02
N PRO A 663 33.05 -36.37 -20.59
CA PRO A 663 32.85 -37.83 -20.61
C PRO A 663 33.44 -38.60 -19.42
N LYS A 664 34.19 -37.94 -18.53
CA LYS A 664 34.87 -38.58 -17.39
C LYS A 664 33.90 -39.33 -16.46
N ASN A 665 32.71 -38.77 -16.23
CA ASN A 665 31.60 -39.44 -15.58
C ASN A 665 30.42 -39.58 -16.56
N PRO A 666 30.12 -40.78 -17.09
CA PRO A 666 29.06 -40.96 -18.08
C PRO A 666 27.64 -40.76 -17.51
N ASN A 667 27.47 -40.74 -16.19
CA ASN A 667 26.15 -40.60 -15.54
C ASN A 667 25.79 -39.16 -15.19
N THR A 668 26.72 -38.21 -15.38
CA THR A 668 26.48 -36.80 -15.05
C THR A 668 25.74 -36.05 -16.16
N THR A 669 25.15 -34.91 -15.80
CA THR A 669 24.40 -34.03 -16.70
C THR A 669 25.18 -32.80 -17.14
N VAL A 670 26.40 -32.61 -16.65
CA VAL A 670 27.28 -31.47 -16.99
C VAL A 670 28.50 -31.93 -17.78
N LEU A 671 29.17 -31.04 -18.50
CA LEU A 671 30.39 -31.35 -19.24
C LEU A 671 31.65 -31.15 -18.38
N GLU A 672 32.71 -31.87 -18.70
CA GLU A 672 34.04 -31.64 -18.12
C GLU A 672 34.56 -30.22 -18.41
N THR A 673 34.17 -29.64 -19.56
CA THR A 673 34.50 -28.26 -19.95
C THR A 673 33.84 -27.21 -19.05
N ASP A 674 32.71 -27.55 -18.42
CA ASP A 674 32.00 -26.63 -17.53
C ASP A 674 32.77 -26.46 -16.21
N LEU A 675 33.57 -27.47 -15.84
CA LEU A 675 34.31 -27.56 -14.57
C LEU A 675 35.81 -27.30 -14.72
N SER A 676 36.40 -27.70 -15.84
CA SER A 676 37.85 -27.65 -16.05
C SER A 676 38.38 -26.23 -16.21
N GLY A 677 39.65 -26.02 -15.81
CA GLY A 677 40.37 -24.76 -16.02
C GLY A 677 39.93 -23.58 -15.15
N ARG A 678 38.99 -23.75 -14.22
CA ARG A 678 38.50 -22.69 -13.32
C ARG A 678 38.46 -23.11 -11.87
N LYS A 679 38.43 -22.13 -10.96
CA LYS A 679 38.22 -22.38 -9.53
C LYS A 679 36.75 -22.74 -9.29
N ILE A 680 36.50 -23.85 -8.60
CA ILE A 680 35.16 -24.23 -8.15
C ILE A 680 35.07 -24.09 -6.63
N GLN A 681 33.99 -23.48 -6.14
CA GLN A 681 33.68 -23.30 -4.73
C GLN A 681 32.37 -24.02 -4.43
N GLU A 682 32.43 -25.08 -3.63
CA GLU A 682 31.25 -25.76 -3.11
C GLU A 682 30.85 -25.12 -1.77
N ILE A 683 29.60 -24.67 -1.64
CA ILE A 683 29.08 -24.02 -0.44
C ILE A 683 28.74 -25.07 0.63
N SER A 684 29.13 -24.79 1.88
CA SER A 684 28.63 -25.50 3.06
C SER A 684 27.66 -24.60 3.84
N PHE A 685 26.55 -25.19 4.28
CA PHE A 685 25.57 -24.56 5.16
C PHE A 685 25.70 -25.06 6.62
N ASP A 686 26.85 -25.61 6.99
CA ASP A 686 27.11 -26.06 8.37
C ASP A 686 26.86 -24.93 9.36
N ALA A 687 26.02 -25.18 10.36
CA ALA A 687 25.66 -24.20 11.38
C ALA A 687 26.85 -23.71 12.24
N GLN A 688 27.98 -24.43 12.19
CA GLN A 688 29.22 -24.10 12.92
C GLN A 688 30.22 -23.29 12.07
N ALA A 689 29.95 -23.06 10.79
CA ALA A 689 30.80 -22.22 9.95
C ALA A 689 30.57 -20.74 10.28
N ASP A 690 31.64 -19.95 10.38
CA ASP A 690 31.58 -18.51 10.68
C ASP A 690 30.72 -17.70 9.68
N SER A 691 30.55 -18.22 8.46
CA SER A 691 29.73 -17.60 7.40
C SER A 691 28.26 -18.01 7.42
N SER A 692 27.86 -18.91 8.32
CA SER A 692 26.50 -19.46 8.39
C SER A 692 25.55 -18.47 9.05
N VAL A 693 24.39 -18.28 8.44
CA VAL A 693 23.39 -17.29 8.83
C VAL A 693 21.99 -17.86 8.63
N LYS A 694 21.08 -17.59 9.59
CA LYS A 694 19.65 -17.85 9.40
C LYS A 694 18.99 -16.66 8.70
N VAL A 695 18.31 -16.94 7.60
CA VAL A 695 17.58 -15.94 6.81
C VAL A 695 16.12 -16.38 6.72
N GLY A 696 15.29 -15.92 7.64
CA GLY A 696 13.93 -16.44 7.78
C GLY A 696 13.96 -17.95 8.06
N PRO A 697 13.24 -18.79 7.28
CA PRO A 697 13.24 -20.25 7.50
C PRO A 697 14.41 -20.99 6.83
N PHE A 698 15.33 -20.27 6.17
CA PHE A 698 16.45 -20.86 5.44
C PHE A 698 17.76 -20.78 6.24
N ASP A 699 18.56 -21.84 6.12
CA ASP A 699 20.00 -21.76 6.34
C ASP A 699 20.64 -21.08 5.15
N GLY A 700 21.58 -20.18 5.41
CA GLY A 700 22.20 -19.39 4.37
C GLY A 700 23.65 -19.04 4.63
N VAL A 701 24.29 -18.54 3.58
CA VAL A 701 25.64 -17.98 3.61
C VAL A 701 25.57 -16.58 3.03
N ASP A 702 26.09 -15.60 3.76
CA ASP A 702 26.27 -14.24 3.24
C ASP A 702 27.46 -14.23 2.27
N TYR A 703 27.16 -14.11 0.97
CA TYR A 703 28.16 -14.25 -0.08
C TYR A 703 29.15 -13.07 -0.10
N PHE A 704 28.67 -11.85 0.16
CA PHE A 704 29.51 -10.66 0.20
C PHE A 704 30.08 -10.37 1.59
N GLY A 705 29.47 -10.92 2.64
CA GLY A 705 29.87 -10.75 4.04
C GLY A 705 29.42 -9.41 4.66
N ASP A 706 28.52 -8.70 3.99
CA ASP A 706 28.01 -7.38 4.39
C ASP A 706 26.48 -7.33 4.57
N GLY A 707 25.80 -8.46 4.44
CA GLY A 707 24.36 -8.63 4.60
C GLY A 707 23.51 -8.21 3.40
N SER A 708 24.13 -8.01 2.24
CA SER A 708 23.48 -7.56 1.00
C SER A 708 23.01 -8.68 0.07
N PHE A 709 23.65 -9.86 0.09
CA PHE A 709 23.24 -11.02 -0.73
C PHE A 709 23.52 -12.35 -0.03
N TYR A 710 22.50 -13.20 0.06
CA TYR A 710 22.56 -14.50 0.72
C TYR A 710 22.30 -15.63 -0.28
N LEU A 711 23.11 -16.69 -0.20
CA LEU A 711 22.79 -17.99 -0.77
C LEU A 711 22.05 -18.81 0.28
N LEU A 712 20.98 -19.49 -0.11
CA LEU A 712 20.05 -20.16 0.81
C LEU A 712 19.92 -21.63 0.45
N ASN A 713 20.03 -22.51 1.44
CA ASN A 713 19.90 -23.95 1.29
C ASN A 713 18.45 -24.34 1.00
N ALA A 714 18.18 -24.86 -0.20
CA ALA A 714 16.83 -25.17 -0.68
C ALA A 714 16.74 -26.62 -1.21
N PRO A 715 17.00 -27.63 -0.36
CA PRO A 715 17.10 -29.02 -0.81
C PRO A 715 15.76 -29.56 -1.33
N GLY A 716 15.83 -30.64 -2.10
CA GLY A 716 14.67 -31.39 -2.61
C GLY A 716 14.67 -31.56 -4.11
N HIS A 717 14.79 -30.45 -4.85
CA HIS A 717 14.77 -30.45 -6.33
C HIS A 717 15.97 -31.14 -6.95
N SER A 718 17.14 -30.92 -6.38
CA SER A 718 18.37 -31.56 -6.82
C SER A 718 19.41 -31.48 -5.71
N VAL A 719 20.46 -32.29 -5.82
CA VAL A 719 21.61 -32.21 -4.92
C VAL A 719 22.24 -30.82 -5.03
N GLY A 720 22.39 -30.16 -3.89
CA GLY A 720 22.97 -28.83 -3.78
C GLY A 720 22.09 -27.71 -4.33
N HIS A 721 20.77 -27.89 -4.40
CA HIS A 721 19.88 -26.80 -4.81
C HIS A 721 19.92 -25.62 -3.84
N MET A 722 20.06 -24.42 -4.39
CA MET A 722 20.16 -23.16 -3.65
C MET A 722 19.24 -22.10 -4.24
N CYS A 723 18.72 -21.24 -3.38
CA CYS A 723 18.04 -19.99 -3.75
C CYS A 723 18.94 -18.78 -3.44
N GLY A 724 18.65 -17.63 -4.05
CA GLY A 724 19.31 -16.36 -3.74
C GLY A 724 18.37 -15.37 -3.07
N LEU A 725 18.86 -14.58 -2.10
CA LEU A 725 18.13 -13.44 -1.52
C LEU A 725 18.99 -12.18 -1.52
N ALA A 726 18.58 -11.17 -2.28
CA ALA A 726 19.30 -9.91 -2.45
C ALA A 726 18.57 -8.76 -1.75
N ARG A 727 19.25 -7.99 -0.90
CA ARG A 727 18.74 -6.74 -0.34
C ARG A 727 18.97 -5.60 -1.33
N VAL A 728 17.90 -4.92 -1.73
CA VAL A 728 17.95 -3.91 -2.80
C VAL A 728 17.65 -2.48 -2.35
N THR A 729 17.03 -2.31 -1.19
CA THR A 729 16.89 -1.00 -0.52
C THR A 729 17.05 -1.17 0.99
N THR A 730 17.41 -0.07 1.66
CA THR A 730 17.38 0.09 3.11
C THR A 730 16.50 1.29 3.47
N ALA A 731 15.77 1.22 4.57
CA ALA A 731 14.81 2.26 5.00
C ALA A 731 13.63 2.53 4.02
N PRO A 732 12.68 1.57 3.87
CA PRO A 732 12.66 0.26 4.51
C PRO A 732 13.48 -0.77 3.73
N ASP A 733 13.85 -1.85 4.41
CA ASP A 733 14.47 -2.99 3.75
C ASP A 733 13.52 -3.62 2.74
N THR A 734 14.03 -3.86 1.54
CA THR A 734 13.34 -4.66 0.52
C THR A 734 14.28 -5.65 -0.12
N PHE A 735 13.73 -6.79 -0.54
CA PHE A 735 14.50 -7.92 -1.02
C PHE A 735 13.94 -8.47 -2.32
N ILE A 736 14.81 -9.10 -3.11
CA ILE A 736 14.45 -9.94 -4.26
C ILE A 736 14.90 -11.36 -3.94
N PHE A 737 13.98 -12.31 -4.04
CA PHE A 737 14.24 -13.74 -3.83
C PHE A 737 14.24 -14.45 -5.18
N MET A 738 15.38 -15.02 -5.54
CA MET A 738 15.62 -15.81 -6.75
C MET A 738 15.41 -17.27 -6.38
N ALA A 739 14.22 -17.81 -6.69
CA ALA A 739 13.81 -19.12 -6.20
C ALA A 739 14.43 -20.30 -6.97
N ALA A 740 14.97 -20.03 -8.15
CA ALA A 740 15.32 -21.07 -9.13
C ALA A 740 14.19 -22.12 -9.22
N ASP A 741 14.55 -23.39 -9.36
CA ASP A 741 13.59 -24.49 -9.42
C ASP A 741 13.06 -24.97 -8.05
N GLY A 742 13.19 -24.16 -7.00
CA GLY A 742 12.48 -24.44 -5.75
C GLY A 742 10.96 -24.52 -5.98
N CYS A 743 10.47 -23.89 -7.05
CA CYS A 743 9.12 -24.00 -7.56
C CYS A 743 9.09 -23.55 -9.04
N HIS A 744 8.64 -24.41 -9.97
CA HIS A 744 8.63 -24.08 -11.41
C HIS A 744 7.54 -23.10 -11.85
N HIS A 745 6.42 -22.99 -11.12
CA HIS A 745 5.28 -22.19 -11.56
C HIS A 745 4.59 -21.45 -10.40
N PRO A 746 4.17 -20.17 -10.55
CA PRO A 746 3.56 -19.39 -9.47
C PRO A 746 2.34 -20.05 -8.84
N GLY A 747 1.58 -20.83 -9.62
CA GLY A 747 0.41 -21.58 -9.15
C GLY A 747 0.69 -22.61 -8.04
N ALA A 748 1.94 -23.02 -7.83
CA ALA A 748 2.32 -23.92 -6.72
C ALA A 748 2.53 -23.19 -5.38
N ILE A 749 2.74 -21.87 -5.41
CA ILE A 749 2.86 -21.02 -4.21
C ILE A 749 1.71 -20.01 -4.07
N ARG A 750 0.87 -19.83 -5.08
CA ARG A 750 -0.23 -18.86 -5.11
C ARG A 750 -1.55 -19.52 -5.59
N PRO A 751 -2.65 -19.39 -4.83
CA PRO A 751 -2.74 -18.82 -3.49
C PRO A 751 -2.00 -19.69 -2.47
N SER A 752 -1.83 -19.18 -1.26
CA SER A 752 -1.25 -19.92 -0.14
C SER A 752 -2.07 -19.67 1.11
N GLU A 753 -1.72 -20.37 2.17
CA GLU A 753 -2.26 -20.09 3.49
C GLU A 753 -2.03 -18.65 3.94
N TYR A 754 -1.12 -17.87 3.35
CA TYR A 754 -0.91 -16.45 3.69
C TYR A 754 -1.55 -15.49 2.67
N MET A 755 -2.09 -16.01 1.59
CA MET A 755 -2.51 -15.20 0.45
C MET A 755 -3.67 -15.86 -0.29
N ALA A 756 -4.87 -15.32 -0.11
CA ALA A 756 -6.07 -15.84 -0.74
C ALA A 756 -6.14 -15.47 -2.22
N LEU A 757 -6.82 -16.33 -2.98
CA LEU A 757 -7.15 -16.07 -4.37
C LEU A 757 -8.06 -14.82 -4.47
N PRO A 758 -7.74 -13.84 -5.34
CA PRO A 758 -8.58 -12.68 -5.56
C PRO A 758 -9.95 -13.07 -6.12
N ARG A 759 -10.99 -12.34 -5.69
CA ARG A 759 -12.38 -12.61 -6.12
C ARG A 759 -12.62 -12.37 -7.61
N ASP A 760 -11.74 -11.64 -8.30
CA ASP A 760 -11.84 -11.36 -9.72
C ASP A 760 -11.21 -12.45 -10.62
N ILE A 761 -10.57 -13.47 -10.05
CA ILE A 761 -10.15 -14.64 -10.82
C ILE A 761 -11.38 -15.51 -11.14
N PRO A 762 -11.64 -15.87 -12.42
CA PRO A 762 -12.82 -16.64 -12.79
C PRO A 762 -12.88 -18.00 -12.08
N LYS A 763 -14.01 -18.31 -11.43
CA LYS A 763 -14.24 -19.62 -10.80
C LYS A 763 -14.16 -20.80 -11.80
N SER A 764 -14.46 -20.53 -13.07
CA SER A 764 -14.30 -21.47 -14.18
C SER A 764 -12.85 -21.89 -14.38
N LEU A 765 -11.91 -20.92 -14.36
CA LEU A 765 -10.48 -21.16 -14.46
C LEU A 765 -10.01 -22.00 -13.27
N VAL A 766 -10.35 -21.60 -12.04
CA VAL A 766 -9.97 -22.34 -10.82
C VAL A 766 -10.43 -23.79 -10.88
N ARG A 767 -11.67 -24.03 -11.34
CA ARG A 767 -12.19 -25.38 -11.51
C ARG A 767 -11.36 -26.18 -12.52
N LYS A 768 -11.05 -25.60 -13.70
CA LYS A 768 -10.22 -26.26 -14.72
C LYS A 768 -8.82 -26.61 -14.20
N LEU A 769 -8.19 -25.69 -13.47
CA LEU A 769 -6.85 -25.90 -12.91
C LEU A 769 -6.82 -27.03 -11.88
N ARG A 770 -7.91 -27.23 -11.13
CA ARG A 770 -8.00 -28.28 -10.09
C ARG A 770 -8.54 -29.62 -10.56
N THR A 771 -9.28 -29.68 -11.67
CA THR A 771 -9.91 -30.93 -12.15
C THR A 771 -8.93 -32.05 -12.50
N ALA A 772 -7.64 -31.75 -12.66
CA ALA A 772 -6.62 -32.75 -12.98
C ALA A 772 -6.13 -33.57 -11.77
N GLU A 773 -6.43 -33.14 -10.55
CA GLU A 773 -6.09 -33.86 -9.32
C GLU A 773 -7.34 -34.53 -8.76
N ALA A 774 -7.44 -35.85 -8.91
CA ALA A 774 -8.57 -36.65 -8.47
C ALA A 774 -8.93 -36.49 -6.97
N ASP A 775 -7.98 -36.02 -6.15
CA ASP A 775 -8.17 -35.86 -4.69
C ASP A 775 -8.53 -34.43 -4.24
N SER A 776 -8.55 -33.43 -5.14
CA SER A 776 -8.91 -32.05 -4.80
C SER A 776 -10.21 -31.61 -5.49
N GLY A 777 -11.27 -32.43 -5.35
CA GLY A 777 -12.66 -32.12 -5.73
C GLY A 777 -13.31 -30.94 -4.96
N GLY A 778 -12.52 -30.00 -4.47
CA GLY A 778 -12.97 -28.78 -3.81
C GLY A 778 -13.56 -27.80 -4.81
N LYS A 779 -14.86 -27.51 -4.69
CA LYS A 779 -15.48 -26.35 -5.34
C LYS A 779 -14.68 -25.09 -4.99
N ALA A 780 -14.30 -24.29 -5.97
CA ALA A 780 -13.68 -22.99 -5.77
C ALA A 780 -14.58 -22.12 -4.88
N GLN A 781 -14.04 -21.63 -3.76
CA GLN A 781 -14.73 -20.70 -2.86
C GLN A 781 -14.01 -19.35 -2.86
N ASP A 782 -14.73 -18.27 -2.57
CA ASP A 782 -14.08 -16.98 -2.35
C ASP A 782 -13.14 -17.09 -1.14
N GLY A 783 -11.94 -16.53 -1.23
CA GLY A 783 -10.95 -16.63 -0.15
C GLY A 783 -10.11 -17.91 -0.16
N ASP A 784 -10.13 -18.68 -1.25
CA ASP A 784 -9.35 -19.92 -1.35
C ASP A 784 -7.85 -19.71 -1.13
N THR A 785 -7.25 -20.53 -0.27
CA THR A 785 -5.82 -20.46 0.10
C THR A 785 -5.01 -21.64 -0.40
N LYS A 786 -5.63 -22.60 -1.11
CA LYS A 786 -4.92 -23.75 -1.66
C LYS A 786 -4.30 -23.42 -3.01
N PRO A 787 -2.98 -23.67 -3.21
CA PRO A 787 -2.31 -23.45 -4.49
C PRO A 787 -3.13 -23.97 -5.67
N LEU A 788 -3.12 -23.24 -6.79
CA LEU A 788 -3.90 -23.61 -7.97
C LEU A 788 -3.31 -24.84 -8.67
N LEU A 789 -2.00 -25.04 -8.54
CA LEU A 789 -1.23 -26.12 -9.14
C LEU A 789 -0.26 -26.69 -8.08
N PRO A 790 -0.74 -27.43 -7.07
CA PRO A 790 0.11 -27.92 -5.99
C PRO A 790 0.99 -29.10 -6.42
N PHE A 791 0.76 -29.66 -7.61
CA PHE A 791 1.56 -30.73 -8.19
C PHE A 791 3.01 -30.27 -8.40
N LEU A 792 3.94 -31.03 -7.82
CA LEU A 792 5.34 -31.02 -8.18
C LEU A 792 5.63 -32.27 -9.03
N PRO A 793 6.29 -32.13 -10.20
CA PRO A 793 6.69 -33.26 -11.05
C PRO A 793 7.41 -34.38 -10.28
N ALA A 794 7.41 -35.61 -10.81
CA ALA A 794 8.21 -36.70 -10.24
C ALA A 794 9.75 -36.49 -10.37
N LEU A 795 10.19 -35.30 -10.80
CA LEU A 795 11.58 -34.95 -11.06
C LEU A 795 12.37 -34.57 -9.79
N PHE A 796 11.72 -34.34 -8.64
CA PHE A 796 12.39 -34.05 -7.37
C PHE A 796 12.96 -35.35 -6.76
N PRO A 797 14.30 -35.52 -6.65
CA PRO A 797 14.90 -36.70 -6.02
C PRO A 797 14.44 -36.91 -4.57
N ASP A 798 14.18 -35.81 -3.83
CA ASP A 798 13.57 -35.83 -2.51
C ASP A 798 12.33 -34.94 -2.50
N TYR A 799 11.18 -35.56 -2.78
CA TYR A 799 9.89 -34.91 -2.81
C TYR A 799 9.51 -34.26 -1.47
N THR A 800 9.85 -34.88 -0.33
CA THR A 800 9.49 -34.36 0.99
C THR A 800 10.24 -33.06 1.27
N GLN A 801 11.55 -33.03 1.06
CA GLN A 801 12.34 -31.80 1.21
C GLN A 801 11.94 -30.72 0.21
N ALA A 802 11.56 -31.11 -1.02
CA ALA A 802 11.07 -30.17 -2.02
C ALA A 802 9.80 -29.46 -1.55
N MET A 803 8.85 -30.21 -0.99
CA MET A 803 7.61 -29.64 -0.45
C MET A 803 7.88 -28.72 0.76
N GLU A 804 8.86 -29.05 1.60
CA GLU A 804 9.30 -28.15 2.66
C GLU A 804 9.90 -26.85 2.11
N THR A 805 10.74 -26.94 1.07
CA THR A 805 11.29 -25.77 0.37
C THR A 805 10.17 -24.90 -0.23
N VAL A 806 9.19 -25.49 -0.91
CA VAL A 806 8.01 -24.77 -1.42
C VAL A 806 7.27 -24.05 -0.30
N GLU A 807 7.10 -24.68 0.86
CA GLU A 807 6.44 -24.05 2.01
C GLU A 807 7.24 -22.86 2.57
N LYS A 808 8.57 -22.97 2.63
CA LYS A 808 9.45 -21.84 2.97
C LYS A 808 9.34 -20.71 1.95
N ILE A 809 9.25 -21.01 0.65
CA ILE A 809 9.06 -20.00 -0.40
C ILE A 809 7.72 -19.28 -0.23
N LYS A 810 6.63 -19.98 0.10
CA LYS A 810 5.32 -19.34 0.40
C LYS A 810 5.41 -18.31 1.52
N GLN A 811 6.21 -18.58 2.56
CA GLN A 811 6.43 -17.64 3.66
C GLN A 811 7.12 -16.35 3.18
N LEU A 812 8.11 -16.46 2.31
CA LEU A 812 8.78 -15.28 1.72
C LEU A 812 7.86 -14.55 0.74
N ASP A 813 7.16 -15.27 -0.13
CA ASP A 813 6.20 -14.70 -1.08
C ASP A 813 5.06 -13.94 -0.39
N ALA A 814 4.71 -14.36 0.83
CA ALA A 814 3.74 -13.69 1.67
C ALA A 814 4.19 -12.31 2.16
N CYS A 815 5.50 -12.04 2.29
CA CYS A 815 6.02 -10.82 2.90
C CYS A 815 6.05 -9.62 1.94
N ASP A 816 5.46 -8.47 2.32
CA ASP A 816 5.33 -7.29 1.43
C ASP A 816 6.66 -6.60 1.08
N ASN A 817 7.75 -6.97 1.72
CA ASN A 817 9.10 -6.45 1.43
C ASN A 817 9.98 -7.46 0.66
N VAL A 818 9.45 -8.59 0.22
CA VAL A 818 10.20 -9.58 -0.59
C VAL A 818 9.52 -9.79 -1.93
N PHE A 819 10.23 -9.64 -3.04
CA PHE A 819 9.74 -9.95 -4.37
C PHE A 819 10.31 -11.29 -4.84
N VAL A 820 9.47 -12.33 -4.90
CA VAL A 820 9.84 -13.68 -5.35
C VAL A 820 9.77 -13.75 -6.87
N ILE A 821 10.88 -14.13 -7.49
CA ILE A 821 11.01 -14.37 -8.93
C ILE A 821 11.33 -15.86 -9.12
N LEU A 822 10.44 -16.54 -9.85
CA LEU A 822 10.69 -17.90 -10.33
C LEU A 822 11.33 -17.82 -11.72
N PRO A 823 12.25 -18.73 -12.08
CA PRO A 823 13.00 -18.66 -13.34
C PRO A 823 12.10 -18.84 -14.57
N HIS A 824 10.97 -19.52 -14.39
CA HIS A 824 10.03 -19.88 -15.47
C HIS A 824 8.68 -19.16 -15.39
N ASP A 825 8.57 -18.07 -14.63
CA ASP A 825 7.34 -17.28 -14.54
C ASP A 825 7.14 -16.42 -15.80
N GLY A 826 6.52 -17.00 -16.83
CA GLY A 826 6.19 -16.34 -18.09
C GLY A 826 5.38 -15.06 -17.93
N SER A 827 4.56 -14.98 -16.88
CA SER A 827 3.74 -13.82 -16.55
C SER A 827 4.54 -12.54 -16.21
N LEU A 828 5.85 -12.65 -15.97
CA LEU A 828 6.75 -11.52 -15.77
C LEU A 828 7.24 -10.88 -17.08
N LEU A 829 7.15 -11.58 -18.21
CA LEU A 829 7.52 -11.05 -19.52
C LEU A 829 6.68 -9.81 -19.84
N GLY A 830 7.37 -8.70 -20.16
CA GLY A 830 6.74 -7.40 -20.42
C GLY A 830 6.11 -6.73 -19.18
N ALA A 831 6.21 -7.33 -17.99
CA ALA A 831 5.64 -6.80 -16.75
C ALA A 831 6.69 -6.22 -15.79
N ILE A 832 7.94 -6.65 -15.91
CA ILE A 832 9.08 -6.12 -15.16
C ILE A 832 10.13 -5.52 -16.10
N ASP A 833 11.07 -4.77 -15.52
CA ASP A 833 12.27 -4.36 -16.25
C ASP A 833 13.27 -5.52 -16.32
N PHE A 834 13.77 -5.81 -17.52
CA PHE A 834 14.85 -6.75 -17.74
C PHE A 834 16.17 -6.01 -17.96
N PHE A 835 17.27 -6.76 -17.84
CA PHE A 835 18.62 -6.32 -18.20
C PHE A 835 18.60 -5.58 -19.56
N PRO A 836 19.23 -4.40 -19.66
CA PRO A 836 20.22 -3.84 -18.73
C PRO A 836 19.67 -3.08 -17.51
N ARG A 837 18.34 -2.91 -17.38
CA ARG A 837 17.76 -2.09 -16.31
C ARG A 837 17.71 -2.83 -14.97
N PRO A 838 18.09 -2.20 -13.84
CA PRO A 838 17.93 -2.80 -12.52
C PRO A 838 16.47 -2.78 -12.06
N ILE A 839 16.10 -3.71 -11.18
CA ILE A 839 14.75 -3.81 -10.59
C ILE A 839 14.72 -3.50 -9.09
N ASN A 840 15.76 -2.85 -8.55
CA ASN A 840 15.84 -2.47 -7.14
C ASN A 840 14.63 -1.66 -6.64
N ASP A 841 14.00 -0.87 -7.51
CA ASP A 841 12.85 -0.04 -7.19
C ASP A 841 11.50 -0.76 -7.38
N TRP A 842 11.49 -2.10 -7.48
CA TRP A 842 10.29 -2.92 -7.70
C TRP A 842 9.13 -2.55 -6.77
N LYS A 843 9.42 -2.30 -5.48
CA LYS A 843 8.39 -1.97 -4.48
C LYS A 843 7.79 -0.60 -4.72
N LYS A 844 8.64 0.38 -5.08
CA LYS A 844 8.20 1.74 -5.42
C LYS A 844 7.36 1.75 -6.70
N LYS A 845 7.67 0.88 -7.65
CA LYS A 845 6.91 0.68 -8.89
C LYS A 845 5.65 -0.20 -8.70
N GLY A 846 5.49 -0.84 -7.55
CA GLY A 846 4.37 -1.77 -7.29
C GLY A 846 4.41 -3.03 -8.17
N LEU A 847 5.62 -3.50 -8.53
CA LEU A 847 5.78 -4.65 -9.44
C LEU A 847 5.20 -5.91 -8.80
N LYS A 848 5.47 -6.16 -7.52
CA LYS A 848 4.95 -7.33 -6.80
C LYS A 848 3.42 -7.39 -6.84
N GLU A 849 2.74 -6.28 -6.60
CA GLU A 849 1.27 -6.21 -6.57
C GLU A 849 0.68 -6.35 -7.97
N SER A 850 1.35 -5.79 -8.99
CA SER A 850 0.87 -5.78 -10.37
C SER A 850 1.14 -7.06 -11.16
N THR A 851 2.12 -7.88 -10.76
CA THR A 851 2.44 -9.16 -11.45
C THR A 851 1.90 -10.39 -10.75
N ARG A 852 1.61 -10.30 -9.44
CA ARG A 852 1.24 -11.42 -8.54
C ARG A 852 0.33 -12.51 -9.13
N TRP A 853 -0.72 -12.09 -9.83
CA TRP A 853 -1.79 -12.96 -10.34
C TRP A 853 -1.83 -13.02 -11.87
N LYS A 854 -0.84 -12.45 -12.56
CA LYS A 854 -0.80 -12.44 -14.04
C LYS A 854 -0.72 -13.85 -14.62
N PHE A 855 -0.08 -14.78 -13.92
CA PHE A 855 -0.06 -16.19 -14.30
C PHE A 855 -1.47 -16.79 -14.47
N CYS A 856 -2.49 -16.29 -13.76
CA CYS A 856 -3.87 -16.75 -13.96
C CYS A 856 -4.37 -16.42 -15.38
N GLN A 857 -4.01 -15.25 -15.91
CA GLN A 857 -4.38 -14.86 -17.27
C GLN A 857 -3.64 -15.71 -18.30
N GLU A 858 -2.34 -15.92 -18.11
CA GLU A 858 -1.52 -16.82 -18.94
C GLU A 858 -2.10 -18.25 -18.97
N MET A 859 -2.51 -18.77 -17.82
CA MET A 859 -3.17 -20.08 -17.73
C MET A 859 -4.56 -20.10 -18.37
N GLU A 860 -5.30 -19.00 -18.31
CA GLU A 860 -6.59 -18.89 -19.01
C GLU A 860 -6.39 -18.93 -20.52
N GLU A 861 -5.40 -18.21 -21.05
CA GLU A 861 -5.02 -18.23 -22.46
C GLU A 861 -4.61 -19.65 -22.90
N ALA A 862 -3.76 -20.31 -22.12
CA ALA A 862 -3.31 -21.69 -22.37
C ALA A 862 -4.42 -22.76 -22.32
N LEU A 863 -5.57 -22.45 -21.69
CA LEU A 863 -6.74 -23.32 -21.54
C LEU A 863 -7.96 -22.89 -22.38
N SER A 864 -7.87 -21.76 -23.10
CA SER A 864 -8.99 -21.15 -23.84
C SER A 864 -9.10 -21.60 -25.29
N GLY A 865 -8.08 -22.30 -25.79
CA GLY A 865 -8.03 -22.77 -27.17
C GLY A 865 -8.35 -24.24 -27.31
#